data_AF-A0A1I2MBH1-F1
#
_entry.id   AF-A0A1I2MBH1-F1
#
_cell.length_a   1.000
_cell.length_b   1.000
_cell.length_c   1.000
_cell.angle_alpha   90.00
_cell.angle_beta   90.00
_cell.angle_gamma   90.00
#
_symmetry.space_group_name_H-M   'P 1'
#
loop_
_entity.id
_entity.type
_entity.pdbx_description
1 polymer ?
#
loop_
_entity_poly.entity_id
_entity_poly.type
_entity_poly.pdbx_seq_one_letter_code
_entity_poly.pdbx_strand_id
1 'polypeptide(L)'
;MTLMLSVPPRRRCRLVTLATAVVLAFGVVGPAAPDAVTSRAVAAPGGPLGAHYGATGTTIDFRIFSSRATRIDLYLYRTAWGGQEAAVVPLTKDSTTNVWSASVPVSTIQGQYGITGAVYYGYRAWGPNWPYDPAWAKGSSAGFVSDVDAAGNRFDPNKLLTDPYARELTHDPVTPGGADSTAYGTGPQYRAVDDGALAPKGIVLPDDTTSTGTRPTRGLKDDVVYEVHVRGLTENDPSVPAADRGTYRGAALKAADLAALGVTAVEFLPVQETQNDANDVDPTSTSGDNYWGYSTLDYFAPDRRYASDKTPGGPTREFKAMVKAYHDAGIKVFTDVVYNHTGEGGPWNAGDKNTYSLLSLRGLDNPTYYSLTSDMQSPWDNTGVGGNVNTYNPVTSNLITDSLAYWKDDLGVDGFRFDLAPILGNTCQHGCFQYSRTDPGTALNRITGLMPPRPANGGTGTDWIAEPWALGSGTYQVGNFPAGWSEWNDKFRDALRRSQNALGVENVTPGELATRFSGSSDLYQDDGRAPFSSVNFMVAHDGFTLVDLYQCNTKNNNQPWPYGPSDGGSDSNRSWDQGGVAADQRKAARNGFASLMLSAGTPMMTGGDEYLRSLKCNDNPYNLDSSANWLSTDWTSEQSTFRTYVQRLIAFRKAHPALRPAAFYTASDTNGNGMGQLQWFTPTGTTPDSTYWSDANNHALAWRVDGTEFSDPAGALYVGYNGWSGDVDFTLPSPGAGKNWYRVTDTSSWAEGPDQVAQSGSESYIGGTGTVYRLHARATLLLIAK
;
A
#
# COMPACT_ATOMS: atom_id res chain seq x y z
N MET A 1 19.20 43.05 -51.88
CA MET A 1 18.26 42.13 -52.56
C MET A 1 17.03 41.96 -51.68
N THR A 2 15.77 41.90 -52.10
CA THR A 2 15.01 42.33 -53.28
C THR A 2 13.57 41.86 -52.98
N LEU A 3 12.70 42.77 -52.50
CA LEU A 3 11.22 42.70 -52.41
C LEU A 3 10.58 41.61 -51.49
N MET A 4 9.46 41.82 -50.76
CA MET A 4 8.11 42.39 -51.04
C MET A 4 7.20 41.43 -51.86
N LEU A 5 5.87 41.25 -51.62
CA LEU A 5 4.82 42.16 -51.09
C LEU A 5 3.55 41.42 -50.53
N SER A 6 2.80 42.12 -49.66
CA SER A 6 1.34 42.14 -49.28
C SER A 6 0.29 41.08 -49.77
N VAL A 7 -0.80 40.65 -49.07
CA VAL A 7 -1.74 41.22 -48.03
C VAL A 7 -2.83 42.20 -48.61
N PRO A 8 -4.12 42.28 -48.15
CA PRO A 8 -5.12 41.30 -47.66
C PRO A 8 -6.41 41.14 -48.58
N PRO A 9 -7.63 41.75 -48.37
CA PRO A 9 -8.73 41.54 -47.38
C PRO A 9 -10.20 41.31 -47.95
N ARG A 10 -11.23 41.20 -47.06
CA ARG A 10 -12.74 41.42 -47.23
C ARG A 10 -13.61 40.20 -47.65
N ARG A 11 -14.95 40.08 -47.37
CA ARG A 11 -15.96 40.85 -46.57
C ARG A 11 -17.20 39.98 -46.15
N ARG A 12 -18.19 40.58 -45.45
CA ARG A 12 -19.43 39.98 -44.84
C ARG A 12 -20.69 39.95 -45.74
N CYS A 13 -21.59 38.97 -45.54
CA CYS A 13 -23.08 39.01 -45.41
C CYS A 13 -23.58 37.63 -44.86
N ARG A 14 -24.77 37.35 -44.27
CA ARG A 14 -26.10 37.97 -44.00
C ARG A 14 -27.26 37.87 -45.04
N LEU A 15 -28.15 36.87 -44.88
CA LEU A 15 -29.63 36.92 -44.59
C LEU A 15 -30.15 35.44 -44.44
N VAL A 16 -31.00 35.04 -43.46
CA VAL A 16 -32.49 35.09 -43.36
C VAL A 16 -33.20 34.21 -44.43
N THR A 17 -34.09 33.24 -44.11
CA THR A 17 -35.52 33.42 -43.73
C THR A 17 -36.19 32.17 -43.07
N LEU A 18 -37.37 32.38 -42.46
CA LEU A 18 -38.29 31.54 -41.66
C LEU A 18 -38.44 30.01 -41.90
N ALA A 19 -38.38 29.29 -40.79
CA ALA A 19 -39.40 28.41 -40.17
C ALA A 19 -40.60 27.83 -40.96
N THR A 20 -40.90 26.55 -40.68
CA THR A 20 -42.27 26.03 -40.47
C THR A 20 -42.20 24.89 -39.44
N ALA A 21 -43.21 24.75 -38.56
CA ALA A 21 -43.28 23.70 -37.56
C ALA A 21 -44.36 22.66 -37.91
N VAL A 22 -44.09 21.37 -37.64
CA VAL A 22 -45.09 20.30 -37.63
C VAL A 22 -44.95 19.55 -36.31
N VAL A 23 -46.02 19.54 -35.51
CA VAL A 23 -46.11 18.75 -34.28
C VAL A 23 -46.75 17.41 -34.61
N LEU A 24 -46.05 16.32 -34.33
CA LEU A 24 -46.59 14.97 -34.32
C LEU A 24 -46.11 14.29 -33.04
N ALA A 25 -47.03 14.04 -32.12
CA ALA A 25 -46.72 13.49 -30.80
C ALA A 25 -46.82 11.96 -30.80
N PHE A 26 -45.74 11.27 -30.42
CA PHE A 26 -45.76 9.85 -30.09
C PHE A 26 -44.82 9.53 -28.91
N GLY A 27 -45.26 8.56 -28.11
CA GLY A 27 -44.59 7.89 -26.98
C GLY A 27 -43.25 8.41 -26.47
N VAL A 28 -43.24 8.92 -25.24
CA VAL A 28 -42.02 8.97 -24.42
C VAL A 28 -41.65 7.55 -24.02
N VAL A 29 -40.57 7.03 -24.60
CA VAL A 29 -39.81 5.90 -24.06
C VAL A 29 -38.39 6.42 -23.86
N GLY A 30 -37.94 6.49 -22.61
CA GLY A 30 -36.58 6.93 -22.30
C GLY A 30 -35.55 5.90 -22.81
N PRO A 31 -34.36 6.32 -23.24
CA PRO A 31 -33.27 5.38 -23.47
C PRO A 31 -32.96 4.65 -22.15
N ALA A 32 -32.74 3.34 -22.24
CA ALA A 32 -32.34 2.54 -21.08
C ALA A 32 -31.00 3.06 -20.52
N ALA A 33 -30.78 2.86 -19.22
CA ALA A 33 -29.47 3.10 -18.62
C ALA A 33 -28.42 2.21 -19.31
N PRO A 34 -27.19 2.70 -19.55
CA PRO A 34 -26.13 1.84 -20.06
C PRO A 34 -25.77 0.79 -19.01
N ASP A 35 -25.79 -0.48 -19.40
CA ASP A 35 -25.37 -1.57 -18.53
C ASP A 35 -23.93 -1.35 -18.04
N ALA A 36 -23.69 -1.60 -16.76
CA ALA A 36 -22.37 -1.48 -16.16
C ALA A 36 -21.46 -2.60 -16.69
N VAL A 37 -20.65 -2.29 -17.70
CA VAL A 37 -19.62 -3.20 -18.22
C VAL A 37 -18.52 -3.35 -17.17
N THR A 38 -18.71 -4.28 -16.26
CA THR A 38 -17.64 -4.79 -15.39
C THR A 38 -16.64 -5.53 -16.26
N SER A 39 -15.58 -4.82 -16.66
CA SER A 39 -14.47 -5.39 -17.43
C SER A 39 -13.63 -6.31 -16.54
N ARG A 40 -14.17 -7.50 -16.23
CA ARG A 40 -13.41 -8.60 -15.65
C ARG A 40 -12.13 -8.78 -16.47
N ALA A 41 -10.98 -8.84 -15.80
CA ALA A 41 -9.72 -9.23 -16.42
C ALA A 41 -9.91 -10.57 -17.17
N VAL A 42 -9.13 -10.76 -18.24
CA VAL A 42 -9.48 -11.66 -19.36
C VAL A 42 -9.79 -13.08 -18.88
N ALA A 43 -11.09 -13.38 -18.74
CA ALA A 43 -11.55 -14.65 -18.21
C ALA A 43 -10.98 -15.81 -19.03
N ALA A 44 -10.33 -16.75 -18.35
CA ALA A 44 -9.74 -17.92 -18.99
C ALA A 44 -10.82 -18.66 -19.82
N PRO A 45 -10.47 -19.29 -20.96
CA PRO A 45 -11.47 -19.93 -21.81
C PRO A 45 -12.33 -20.93 -21.04
N GLY A 46 -13.65 -20.74 -21.10
CA GLY A 46 -14.65 -21.51 -20.34
C GLY A 46 -15.01 -20.99 -18.94
N GLY A 47 -14.42 -19.91 -18.44
CA GLY A 47 -14.78 -19.29 -17.14
C GLY A 47 -13.59 -18.92 -16.24
N PRO A 48 -13.84 -18.25 -15.10
CA PRO A 48 -12.80 -17.87 -14.13
C PRO A 48 -12.08 -19.09 -13.55
N LEU A 49 -10.94 -18.87 -12.89
CA LEU A 49 -10.27 -19.86 -12.03
C LEU A 49 -10.82 -19.77 -10.59
N GLY A 50 -10.52 -20.78 -9.77
CA GLY A 50 -11.07 -20.98 -8.43
C GLY A 50 -12.29 -21.91 -8.41
N ALA A 51 -12.94 -22.01 -7.26
CA ALA A 51 -14.20 -22.73 -7.07
C ALA A 51 -15.40 -21.76 -6.98
N HIS A 52 -16.39 -21.93 -7.85
CA HIS A 52 -17.56 -21.05 -7.95
C HIS A 52 -18.85 -21.87 -7.98
N TYR A 53 -19.93 -21.37 -7.38
CA TYR A 53 -21.25 -21.92 -7.64
C TYR A 53 -21.66 -21.59 -9.09
N GLY A 54 -22.16 -22.58 -9.82
CA GLY A 54 -22.76 -22.34 -11.14
C GLY A 54 -24.00 -21.46 -11.02
N ALA A 55 -24.39 -20.75 -12.09
CA ALA A 55 -25.39 -19.66 -12.06
C ALA A 55 -26.82 -20.03 -11.58
N THR A 56 -27.10 -21.31 -11.32
CA THR A 56 -28.35 -21.82 -10.73
C THR A 56 -28.21 -22.30 -9.28
N GLY A 57 -27.00 -22.25 -8.71
CA GLY A 57 -26.66 -22.84 -7.41
C GLY A 57 -26.68 -24.37 -7.37
N THR A 58 -26.89 -25.07 -8.49
CA THR A 58 -27.06 -26.54 -8.53
C THR A 58 -25.75 -27.32 -8.74
N THR A 59 -24.69 -26.65 -9.18
CA THR A 59 -23.32 -27.19 -9.31
C THR A 59 -22.31 -26.28 -8.63
N ILE A 60 -21.16 -26.83 -8.28
CA ILE A 60 -19.93 -26.08 -8.00
C ILE A 60 -18.92 -26.46 -9.08
N ASP A 61 -18.36 -25.46 -9.74
CA ASP A 61 -17.38 -25.58 -10.80
C ASP A 61 -16.00 -25.23 -10.24
N PHE A 62 -15.10 -26.22 -10.20
CA PHE A 62 -13.73 -26.09 -9.73
C PHE A 62 -12.80 -25.99 -10.93
N ARG A 63 -11.98 -24.94 -11.02
CA ARG A 63 -11.12 -24.63 -12.18
C ARG A 63 -9.74 -24.12 -11.74
N ILE A 64 -8.68 -24.89 -11.98
CA ILE A 64 -7.32 -24.57 -11.53
C ILE A 64 -6.28 -24.75 -12.65
N PHE A 65 -5.23 -23.93 -12.68
CA PHE A 65 -4.17 -24.03 -13.69
C PHE A 65 -3.03 -24.96 -13.24
N SER A 66 -2.60 -25.86 -14.12
CA SER A 66 -1.24 -26.41 -14.10
C SER A 66 -0.83 -26.91 -15.48
N SER A 67 0.22 -26.30 -16.04
CA SER A 67 0.84 -26.73 -17.29
C SER A 67 1.58 -28.04 -17.12
N ARG A 68 2.22 -28.26 -15.98
CA ARG A 68 3.16 -29.37 -15.76
C ARG A 68 2.57 -30.58 -15.04
N ALA A 69 1.41 -30.44 -14.38
CA ALA A 69 0.74 -31.60 -13.78
C ALA A 69 0.40 -32.67 -14.83
N THR A 70 0.51 -33.92 -14.41
CA THR A 70 0.08 -35.14 -15.12
C THR A 70 -1.25 -35.66 -14.59
N ARG A 71 -1.63 -35.31 -13.35
CA ARG A 71 -2.94 -35.53 -12.72
C ARG A 71 -3.18 -34.45 -11.67
N ILE A 72 -4.42 -33.97 -11.55
CA ILE A 72 -4.90 -33.23 -10.37
C ILE A 72 -6.20 -33.88 -9.88
N ASP A 73 -6.30 -34.09 -8.58
CA ASP A 73 -7.51 -34.53 -7.88
C ASP A 73 -7.99 -33.46 -6.90
N LEU A 74 -9.29 -33.16 -6.93
CA LEU A 74 -10.00 -32.35 -5.94
C LEU A 74 -10.35 -33.20 -4.73
N TYR A 75 -10.02 -32.73 -3.53
CA TYR A 75 -10.38 -33.34 -2.25
C TYR A 75 -11.43 -32.46 -1.56
N LEU A 76 -12.58 -33.04 -1.20
CA LEU A 76 -13.70 -32.33 -0.57
C LEU A 76 -13.86 -32.77 0.89
N TYR A 77 -13.95 -31.80 1.81
CA TYR A 77 -13.94 -32.03 3.26
C TYR A 77 -15.24 -31.56 3.94
N ARG A 78 -15.62 -32.24 5.03
CA ARG A 78 -16.77 -31.88 5.88
C ARG A 78 -16.43 -30.91 7.00
N THR A 79 -15.14 -30.82 7.36
CA THR A 79 -14.60 -29.92 8.38
C THR A 79 -13.40 -29.17 7.81
N ALA A 80 -13.14 -27.98 8.33
CA ALA A 80 -11.96 -27.17 7.99
C ALA A 80 -10.64 -27.91 8.30
N TRP A 81 -10.56 -28.45 9.52
CA TRP A 81 -9.37 -29.05 10.10
C TRP A 81 -9.67 -30.42 10.73
N GLY A 82 -8.61 -31.21 10.97
CA GLY A 82 -8.62 -32.52 11.62
C GLY A 82 -9.30 -33.67 10.84
N GLY A 83 -10.11 -33.34 9.84
CA GLY A 83 -10.89 -34.29 9.06
C GLY A 83 -10.15 -34.87 7.86
N GLN A 84 -10.42 -36.13 7.56
CA GLN A 84 -10.13 -36.74 6.26
C GLN A 84 -11.18 -36.30 5.23
N GLU A 85 -10.86 -36.41 3.93
CA GLU A 85 -11.81 -36.07 2.87
C GLU A 85 -13.05 -36.98 2.88
N ALA A 86 -14.18 -36.40 2.47
CA ALA A 86 -15.42 -37.12 2.21
C ALA A 86 -15.58 -37.56 0.75
N ALA A 87 -14.81 -36.97 -0.17
CA ALA A 87 -14.73 -37.36 -1.57
C ALA A 87 -13.42 -36.94 -2.22
N VAL A 88 -13.03 -37.71 -3.24
CA VAL A 88 -11.98 -37.38 -4.20
C VAL A 88 -12.58 -37.36 -5.59
N VAL A 89 -12.33 -36.30 -6.36
CA VAL A 89 -12.85 -36.09 -7.72
C VAL A 89 -11.68 -35.76 -8.65
N PRO A 90 -11.27 -36.65 -9.58
CA PRO A 90 -10.25 -36.33 -10.56
C PRO A 90 -10.70 -35.21 -11.52
N LEU A 91 -9.83 -34.24 -11.76
CA LEU A 91 -10.10 -33.15 -12.72
C LEU A 91 -9.74 -33.59 -14.15
N THR A 92 -10.43 -33.01 -15.13
CA THR A 92 -10.07 -33.12 -16.55
C THR A 92 -9.23 -31.93 -16.99
N LYS A 93 -8.06 -32.18 -17.58
CA LYS A 93 -7.22 -31.13 -18.20
C LYS A 93 -7.72 -30.76 -19.59
N ASP A 94 -7.98 -29.48 -19.81
CA ASP A 94 -8.00 -28.91 -21.16
C ASP A 94 -6.54 -28.76 -21.64
N SER A 95 -6.17 -29.52 -22.68
CA SER A 95 -4.83 -29.51 -23.27
C SER A 95 -4.48 -28.21 -24.03
N THR A 96 -5.46 -27.36 -24.33
CA THR A 96 -5.27 -26.07 -25.02
C THR A 96 -4.96 -24.95 -24.03
N THR A 97 -5.64 -24.92 -22.88
CA THR A 97 -5.45 -23.88 -21.85
C THR A 97 -4.58 -24.29 -20.68
N ASN A 98 -4.36 -25.59 -20.47
CA ASN A 98 -3.79 -26.19 -19.24
C ASN A 98 -4.62 -25.94 -17.96
N VAL A 99 -5.89 -25.54 -18.11
CA VAL A 99 -6.85 -25.50 -17.00
C VAL A 99 -7.38 -26.91 -16.75
N TRP A 100 -7.25 -27.36 -15.51
CA TRP A 100 -7.89 -28.55 -14.97
C TRP A 100 -9.25 -28.15 -14.42
N SER A 101 -10.28 -28.97 -14.63
CA SER A 101 -11.63 -28.67 -14.11
C SER A 101 -12.47 -29.88 -13.75
N ALA A 102 -13.43 -29.65 -12.85
CA ALA A 102 -14.52 -30.57 -12.51
C ALA A 102 -15.77 -29.79 -12.08
N SER A 103 -16.94 -30.20 -12.56
CA SER A 103 -18.25 -29.66 -12.15
C SER A 103 -18.97 -30.69 -11.28
N VAL A 104 -19.21 -30.36 -10.01
CA VAL A 104 -19.80 -31.29 -9.02
C VAL A 104 -21.20 -30.82 -8.63
N PRO A 105 -22.26 -31.63 -8.80
CA PRO A 105 -23.60 -31.26 -8.37
C PRO A 105 -23.69 -31.08 -6.85
N VAL A 106 -24.33 -30.00 -6.39
CA VAL A 106 -24.54 -29.73 -4.96
C VAL A 106 -25.38 -30.83 -4.29
N SER A 107 -26.30 -31.46 -5.03
CA SER A 107 -27.04 -32.64 -4.58
C SER A 107 -26.14 -33.87 -4.35
N THR A 108 -25.06 -34.03 -5.10
CA THR A 108 -24.05 -35.08 -4.87
C THR A 108 -23.21 -34.75 -3.63
N ILE A 109 -22.78 -33.49 -3.49
CA ILE A 109 -22.02 -32.99 -2.34
C ILE A 109 -22.80 -33.20 -1.03
N GLN A 110 -24.08 -32.83 -1.01
CA GLN A 110 -24.94 -32.97 0.17
C GLN A 110 -25.42 -34.41 0.39
N GLY A 111 -25.84 -35.11 -0.66
CA GLY A 111 -26.50 -36.42 -0.56
C GLY A 111 -25.54 -37.61 -0.52
N GLN A 112 -24.52 -37.63 -1.39
CA GLN A 112 -23.55 -38.73 -1.49
C GLN A 112 -22.31 -38.47 -0.62
N TYR A 113 -21.74 -37.26 -0.70
CA TYR A 113 -20.54 -36.90 0.06
C TYR A 113 -20.87 -36.38 1.47
N GLY A 114 -22.15 -36.11 1.77
CA GLY A 114 -22.62 -35.74 3.11
C GLY A 114 -22.06 -34.43 3.66
N ILE A 115 -21.64 -33.52 2.78
CA ILE A 115 -21.21 -32.17 3.12
C ILE A 115 -22.46 -31.28 3.05
N THR A 116 -23.10 -31.07 4.21
CA THR A 116 -24.37 -30.32 4.33
C THR A 116 -24.19 -28.88 4.80
N GLY A 117 -22.97 -28.48 5.15
CA GLY A 117 -22.58 -27.10 5.49
C GLY A 117 -21.76 -26.47 4.37
N ALA A 118 -20.81 -25.61 4.75
CA ALA A 118 -19.82 -25.07 3.81
C ALA A 118 -18.98 -26.17 3.17
N VAL A 119 -18.56 -25.95 1.92
CA VAL A 119 -17.71 -26.88 1.16
C VAL A 119 -16.26 -26.45 1.32
N TYR A 120 -15.51 -27.22 2.09
CA TYR A 120 -14.07 -27.06 2.27
C TYR A 120 -13.33 -27.93 1.25
N TYR A 121 -12.28 -27.41 0.62
CA TYR A 121 -11.60 -28.11 -0.46
C TYR A 121 -10.09 -27.84 -0.54
N GLY A 122 -9.40 -28.70 -1.28
CA GLY A 122 -8.00 -28.55 -1.68
C GLY A 122 -7.66 -29.54 -2.79
N TYR A 123 -6.43 -29.51 -3.30
CA TYR A 123 -6.00 -30.36 -4.42
C TYR A 123 -4.79 -31.20 -4.08
N ARG A 124 -4.63 -32.33 -4.79
CA ARG A 124 -3.36 -33.06 -4.88
C ARG A 124 -2.94 -33.15 -6.33
N ALA A 125 -1.66 -32.89 -6.59
CA ALA A 125 -1.12 -32.83 -7.94
C ALA A 125 0.08 -33.79 -8.10
N TRP A 126 0.12 -34.49 -9.23
CA TRP A 126 1.23 -35.32 -9.67
C TRP A 126 1.87 -34.70 -10.90
N GLY A 127 3.17 -34.92 -11.12
CA GLY A 127 3.91 -34.33 -12.23
C GLY A 127 5.20 -35.09 -12.56
N PRO A 128 6.12 -34.53 -13.37
CA PRO A 128 7.25 -35.31 -13.89
C PRO A 128 8.26 -35.80 -12.84
N ASN A 129 8.44 -35.09 -11.73
CA ASN A 129 9.28 -35.51 -10.59
C ASN A 129 8.58 -36.54 -9.67
N TRP A 130 7.25 -36.68 -9.79
CA TRP A 130 6.42 -37.61 -9.01
C TRP A 130 5.15 -37.98 -9.81
N PRO A 131 5.26 -38.85 -10.83
CA PRO A 131 4.11 -39.32 -11.61
C PRO A 131 3.10 -40.11 -10.75
N TYR A 132 1.84 -40.16 -11.22
CA TYR A 132 0.81 -40.98 -10.58
C TYR A 132 1.10 -42.48 -10.76
N ASP A 133 1.32 -43.17 -9.63
CA ASP A 133 1.40 -44.63 -9.53
C ASP A 133 0.06 -45.17 -9.00
N PRO A 134 -0.59 -46.15 -9.67
CA PRO A 134 -1.80 -46.81 -9.15
C PRO A 134 -1.64 -47.49 -7.77
N ALA A 135 -0.41 -47.72 -7.31
CA ALA A 135 -0.11 -48.23 -5.96
C ALA A 135 0.05 -47.10 -4.91
N TRP A 136 -0.07 -45.82 -5.28
CA TRP A 136 0.01 -44.70 -4.35
C TRP A 136 -1.20 -44.63 -3.42
N ALA A 137 -0.90 -44.37 -2.15
CA ALA A 137 -1.83 -43.90 -1.14
C ALA A 137 -1.24 -42.67 -0.42
N LYS A 138 -2.08 -41.89 0.27
CA LYS A 138 -1.64 -40.77 1.10
C LYS A 138 -0.58 -41.23 2.12
N GLY A 139 0.52 -40.49 2.20
CA GLY A 139 1.67 -40.80 3.06
C GLY A 139 2.58 -41.90 2.49
N SER A 140 2.58 -42.11 1.17
CA SER A 140 3.43 -43.12 0.51
C SER A 140 4.36 -42.51 -0.53
N SER A 141 5.51 -43.16 -0.74
CA SER A 141 6.53 -42.77 -1.73
C SER A 141 6.33 -43.41 -3.11
N ALA A 142 5.19 -44.04 -3.39
CA ALA A 142 4.93 -44.68 -4.69
C ALA A 142 4.88 -43.62 -5.81
N GLY A 143 5.52 -43.91 -6.95
CA GLY A 143 5.71 -42.95 -8.05
C GLY A 143 6.78 -41.88 -7.84
N PHE A 144 7.46 -41.79 -6.68
CA PHE A 144 8.49 -40.78 -6.43
C PHE A 144 9.72 -40.96 -7.34
N VAL A 145 10.21 -39.86 -7.94
CA VAL A 145 11.49 -39.81 -8.68
C VAL A 145 12.47 -38.84 -8.02
N SER A 146 12.05 -37.61 -7.73
CA SER A 146 12.87 -36.62 -7.01
C SER A 146 12.02 -35.50 -6.39
N ASP A 147 12.54 -34.79 -5.38
CA ASP A 147 11.85 -33.62 -4.78
C ASP A 147 11.89 -32.38 -5.68
N VAL A 148 12.86 -32.33 -6.60
CA VAL A 148 12.93 -31.40 -7.72
C VAL A 148 13.55 -32.10 -8.94
N ASP A 149 13.05 -31.85 -10.15
CA ASP A 149 13.64 -32.36 -11.39
C ASP A 149 14.48 -31.31 -12.15
N ALA A 150 15.02 -31.69 -13.30
CA ALA A 150 15.83 -30.82 -14.17
C ALA A 150 15.05 -29.67 -14.84
N ALA A 151 13.71 -29.63 -14.69
CA ALA A 151 12.85 -28.59 -15.22
C ALA A 151 12.20 -27.73 -14.11
N GLY A 152 12.59 -27.95 -12.85
CA GLY A 152 12.10 -27.23 -11.68
C GLY A 152 10.75 -27.70 -11.13
N ASN A 153 10.26 -28.86 -11.56
CA ASN A 153 9.00 -29.42 -11.03
C ASN A 153 9.16 -29.86 -9.57
N ARG A 154 8.21 -29.51 -8.71
CA ARG A 154 8.19 -29.81 -7.27
C ARG A 154 6.83 -30.37 -6.83
N PHE A 155 6.31 -31.36 -7.58
CA PHE A 155 5.07 -32.03 -7.22
C PHE A 155 5.31 -33.01 -6.06
N ASP A 156 4.51 -32.92 -5.00
CA ASP A 156 4.39 -33.93 -3.95
C ASP A 156 2.90 -34.18 -3.68
N PRO A 157 2.35 -35.34 -4.08
CA PRO A 157 0.94 -35.66 -3.92
C PRO A 157 0.55 -35.96 -2.47
N ASN A 158 1.51 -36.15 -1.56
CA ASN A 158 1.21 -36.28 -0.13
C ASN A 158 0.84 -34.93 0.51
N LYS A 159 1.13 -33.81 -0.18
CA LYS A 159 0.73 -32.46 0.24
C LYS A 159 -0.62 -32.08 -0.35
N LEU A 160 -1.49 -31.53 0.49
CA LEU A 160 -2.76 -30.93 0.10
C LEU A 160 -2.55 -29.44 -0.15
N LEU A 161 -2.90 -29.01 -1.36
CA LEU A 161 -2.62 -27.69 -1.87
C LEU A 161 -3.89 -26.83 -1.83
N THR A 162 -3.78 -25.58 -1.37
CA THR A 162 -4.86 -24.60 -1.49
C THR A 162 -5.10 -24.22 -2.96
N ASP A 163 -6.29 -23.72 -3.26
CA ASP A 163 -6.55 -23.07 -4.55
C ASP A 163 -5.98 -21.65 -4.52
N PRO A 164 -5.12 -21.23 -5.47
CA PRO A 164 -4.62 -19.85 -5.52
C PRO A 164 -5.67 -18.79 -5.81
N TYR A 165 -6.91 -19.22 -6.09
CA TYR A 165 -8.10 -18.37 -6.27
C TYR A 165 -9.13 -18.63 -5.15
N ALA A 166 -8.69 -19.12 -3.97
CA ALA A 166 -9.57 -19.33 -2.82
C ALA A 166 -9.96 -17.99 -2.20
N ARG A 167 -11.23 -17.59 -2.34
CA ARG A 167 -11.74 -16.32 -1.79
C ARG A 167 -11.75 -16.25 -0.25
N GLU A 168 -11.46 -17.35 0.44
CA GLU A 168 -11.18 -17.46 1.89
C GLU A 168 -10.43 -18.78 2.14
N LEU A 169 -9.41 -18.79 3.01
CA LEU A 169 -8.87 -20.02 3.62
C LEU A 169 -9.53 -20.28 4.97
N THR A 170 -9.39 -21.50 5.50
CA THR A 170 -10.03 -21.91 6.76
C THR A 170 -9.28 -21.56 8.04
N HIS A 171 -7.95 -21.57 7.98
CA HIS A 171 -6.99 -21.47 9.08
C HIS A 171 -5.58 -21.50 8.47
N ASP A 172 -4.56 -21.11 9.22
CA ASP A 172 -3.17 -21.06 8.74
C ASP A 172 -2.44 -22.41 8.74
N PRO A 173 -1.27 -22.52 8.06
CA PRO A 173 -0.39 -23.68 8.18
C PRO A 173 -0.01 -24.02 9.63
N VAL A 174 0.23 -23.03 10.50
CA VAL A 174 0.54 -23.20 11.93
C VAL A 174 -0.52 -22.49 12.76
N THR A 175 -1.14 -23.22 13.70
CA THR A 175 -2.26 -22.72 14.53
C THR A 175 -2.11 -23.13 16.00
N PRO A 176 -2.85 -22.51 16.94
CA PRO A 176 -2.86 -22.90 18.36
C PRO A 176 -3.38 -24.32 18.62
N GLY A 177 -4.10 -24.92 17.66
CA GLY A 177 -4.53 -26.31 17.72
C GLY A 177 -3.39 -27.33 17.54
N GLY A 178 -2.22 -26.86 17.10
CA GLY A 178 -1.03 -27.67 16.86
C GLY A 178 -0.95 -28.14 15.41
N ALA A 179 -0.08 -27.50 14.64
CA ALA A 179 0.43 -28.03 13.38
C ALA A 179 1.95 -27.84 13.35
N ASP A 180 2.68 -28.95 13.25
CA ASP A 180 4.11 -28.95 13.01
C ASP A 180 4.34 -28.48 11.57
N SER A 181 5.01 -27.34 11.39
CA SER A 181 5.28 -26.76 10.06
C SER A 181 6.09 -27.70 9.16
N THR A 182 6.77 -28.70 9.73
CA THR A 182 7.48 -29.70 8.95
C THR A 182 6.57 -30.71 8.23
N ALA A 183 5.28 -30.77 8.57
CA ALA A 183 4.30 -31.59 7.87
C ALA A 183 4.17 -31.20 6.38
N TYR A 184 4.31 -29.92 6.06
CA TYR A 184 4.26 -29.36 4.71
C TYR A 184 5.57 -29.49 3.92
N GLY A 185 6.59 -30.12 4.52
CA GLY A 185 7.92 -30.24 3.94
C GLY A 185 8.05 -31.32 2.86
N THR A 186 8.84 -31.03 1.83
CA THR A 186 9.42 -32.03 0.92
C THR A 186 10.77 -32.55 1.45
N GLY A 187 11.44 -33.42 0.69
CA GLY A 187 12.75 -33.95 1.07
C GLY A 187 12.68 -35.28 1.84
N PRO A 188 13.84 -35.92 2.12
CA PRO A 188 13.92 -37.31 2.59
C PRO A 188 13.15 -37.64 3.87
N GLN A 189 12.97 -36.66 4.76
CA GLN A 189 12.32 -36.84 6.06
C GLN A 189 10.81 -36.53 6.03
N TYR A 190 10.35 -35.69 5.10
CA TYR A 190 9.03 -35.04 5.18
C TYR A 190 8.09 -35.37 4.00
N ARG A 191 8.62 -35.74 2.83
CA ARG A 191 7.81 -35.99 1.61
C ARG A 191 6.76 -37.10 1.73
N ALA A 192 6.92 -38.01 2.70
CA ALA A 192 6.00 -39.11 2.94
C ALA A 192 4.99 -38.82 4.08
N VAL A 193 4.94 -37.58 4.57
CA VAL A 193 3.90 -37.11 5.50
C VAL A 193 2.68 -36.65 4.70
N ASP A 194 1.51 -37.25 4.97
CA ASP A 194 0.21 -36.72 4.56
C ASP A 194 -0.21 -35.60 5.50
N ASP A 195 -0.34 -34.39 4.96
CA ASP A 195 -0.79 -33.21 5.69
C ASP A 195 -2.29 -32.92 5.53
N GLY A 196 -3.06 -33.74 4.79
CA GLY A 196 -4.39 -33.35 4.32
C GLY A 196 -5.44 -33.07 5.41
N ALA A 197 -5.24 -33.61 6.61
CA ALA A 197 -6.05 -33.29 7.80
C ALA A 197 -5.60 -31.99 8.51
N LEU A 198 -4.36 -31.56 8.30
CA LEU A 198 -3.72 -30.40 8.94
C LEU A 198 -3.77 -29.15 8.07
N ALA A 199 -3.46 -29.28 6.77
CA ALA A 199 -3.28 -28.17 5.84
C ALA A 199 -4.53 -27.26 5.73
N PRO A 200 -4.35 -25.96 5.46
CA PRO A 200 -5.44 -25.04 5.12
C PRO A 200 -6.35 -25.59 4.02
N LYS A 201 -7.63 -25.23 4.04
CA LYS A 201 -8.59 -25.53 2.98
C LYS A 201 -9.09 -24.23 2.36
N GLY A 202 -9.29 -24.23 1.05
CA GLY A 202 -10.13 -23.21 0.42
C GLY A 202 -11.60 -23.40 0.82
N ILE A 203 -12.35 -22.30 0.90
CA ILE A 203 -13.80 -22.32 1.16
C ILE A 203 -14.54 -21.94 -0.13
N VAL A 204 -15.50 -22.76 -0.57
CA VAL A 204 -16.39 -22.35 -1.68
C VAL A 204 -17.44 -21.38 -1.15
N LEU A 205 -17.26 -20.09 -1.44
CA LEU A 205 -18.18 -19.03 -1.05
C LEU A 205 -19.39 -18.93 -2.02
N PRO A 206 -20.62 -18.73 -1.52
CA PRO A 206 -21.74 -18.29 -2.35
C PRO A 206 -21.58 -16.81 -2.73
N ASP A 207 -22.39 -16.33 -3.68
CA ASP A 207 -22.46 -14.90 -4.02
C ASP A 207 -22.86 -14.06 -2.79
N ASP A 208 -22.03 -13.08 -2.43
CA ASP A 208 -22.26 -12.19 -1.30
C ASP A 208 -22.77 -10.80 -1.75
N THR A 209 -23.97 -10.45 -1.30
CA THR A 209 -24.62 -9.17 -1.58
C THR A 209 -24.25 -8.05 -0.60
N THR A 210 -23.27 -8.23 0.29
CA THR A 210 -22.82 -7.17 1.19
C THR A 210 -22.30 -5.98 0.38
N SER A 211 -22.77 -4.78 0.72
CA SER A 211 -22.39 -3.55 0.02
C SER A 211 -21.11 -2.96 0.58
N THR A 212 -20.22 -2.52 -0.31
CA THR A 212 -18.99 -1.78 0.00
C THR A 212 -19.19 -0.25 0.01
N GLY A 213 -20.42 0.25 -0.07
CA GLY A 213 -20.72 1.69 -0.04
C GLY A 213 -20.51 2.40 -1.39
N THR A 214 -20.14 3.68 -1.36
CA THR A 214 -19.86 4.49 -2.55
C THR A 214 -18.44 5.06 -2.50
N ARG A 215 -17.59 4.59 -3.40
CA ARG A 215 -16.16 4.94 -3.50
C ARG A 215 -15.92 6.46 -3.60
N PRO A 216 -15.02 7.06 -2.79
CA PRO A 216 -14.60 8.45 -2.92
C PRO A 216 -13.89 8.73 -4.24
N THR A 217 -14.45 9.60 -5.08
CA THR A 217 -13.89 9.97 -6.39
C THR A 217 -12.82 11.07 -6.32
N ARG A 218 -12.17 11.27 -5.17
CA ARG A 218 -11.17 12.34 -4.95
C ARG A 218 -9.83 11.99 -5.60
N GLY A 219 -9.12 12.95 -6.18
CA GLY A 219 -7.79 12.73 -6.77
C GLY A 219 -6.69 12.68 -5.72
N LEU A 220 -5.67 11.85 -5.93
CA LEU A 220 -4.60 11.58 -4.95
C LEU A 220 -3.88 12.84 -4.43
N LYS A 221 -3.77 13.90 -5.25
CA LYS A 221 -3.20 15.19 -4.83
C LYS A 221 -3.91 15.83 -3.62
N ASP A 222 -5.20 15.54 -3.45
CA ASP A 222 -6.05 16.05 -2.37
C ASP A 222 -6.14 15.07 -1.18
N ASP A 223 -5.40 13.96 -1.22
CA ASP A 223 -5.36 12.98 -0.15
C ASP A 223 -4.30 13.28 0.93
N VAL A 224 -4.57 12.71 2.11
CA VAL A 224 -3.64 12.52 3.22
C VAL A 224 -3.82 11.07 3.68
N VAL A 225 -2.75 10.28 3.55
CA VAL A 225 -2.74 8.83 3.78
C VAL A 225 -2.35 8.52 5.22
N TYR A 226 -3.08 7.60 5.86
CA TYR A 226 -2.83 7.10 7.21
C TYR A 226 -2.53 5.60 7.14
N GLU A 227 -1.25 5.25 7.22
CA GLU A 227 -0.73 3.88 7.21
C GLU A 227 -0.99 3.24 8.59
N VAL A 228 -1.69 2.09 8.66
CA VAL A 228 -1.97 1.44 9.95
C VAL A 228 -2.16 -0.08 9.83
N HIS A 229 -1.74 -0.81 10.87
CA HIS A 229 -2.07 -2.23 10.99
C HIS A 229 -3.51 -2.41 11.49
N VAL A 230 -4.32 -3.23 10.81
CA VAL A 230 -5.77 -3.38 11.10
C VAL A 230 -6.04 -3.87 12.52
N ARG A 231 -5.23 -4.83 13.02
CA ARG A 231 -5.30 -5.31 14.40
C ARG A 231 -4.87 -4.23 15.39
N GLY A 232 -3.72 -3.60 15.14
CA GLY A 232 -3.17 -2.54 15.99
C GLY A 232 -4.07 -1.31 16.13
N LEU A 233 -4.89 -1.00 15.12
CA LEU A 233 -5.80 0.14 15.13
C LEU A 233 -6.83 0.08 16.28
N THR A 234 -7.21 -1.10 16.78
CA THR A 234 -8.26 -1.24 17.82
C THR A 234 -8.02 -2.25 18.93
N GLU A 235 -6.97 -3.08 18.90
CA GLU A 235 -6.79 -4.13 19.91
C GLU A 235 -6.72 -3.59 21.35
N ASN A 236 -6.00 -2.47 21.53
CA ASN A 236 -5.85 -1.77 22.80
C ASN A 236 -7.05 -0.83 23.15
N ASP A 237 -8.06 -0.68 22.27
CA ASP A 237 -9.08 0.36 22.41
C ASP A 237 -10.26 -0.04 23.33
N PRO A 238 -10.44 0.58 24.50
CA PRO A 238 -11.51 0.24 25.43
C PRO A 238 -12.91 0.65 24.94
N SER A 239 -13.02 1.57 23.97
CA SER A 239 -14.30 2.02 23.38
C SER A 239 -14.87 1.02 22.38
N VAL A 240 -14.03 0.16 21.81
CA VAL A 240 -14.43 -0.92 20.90
C VAL A 240 -14.91 -2.14 21.73
N PRO A 241 -16.02 -2.80 21.35
CA PRO A 241 -16.48 -4.03 22.01
C PRO A 241 -15.40 -5.11 22.01
N ALA A 242 -15.21 -5.82 23.11
CA ALA A 242 -14.07 -6.73 23.28
C ALA A 242 -13.99 -7.90 22.28
N ALA A 243 -15.09 -8.27 21.61
CA ALA A 243 -15.11 -9.27 20.54
C ALA A 243 -14.79 -8.70 19.14
N ASP A 244 -14.82 -7.37 19.01
CA ASP A 244 -14.61 -6.64 17.75
C ASP A 244 -13.21 -5.99 17.71
N ARG A 245 -12.47 -5.99 18.82
CA ARG A 245 -11.11 -5.44 18.93
C ARG A 245 -10.14 -6.20 18.04
N GLY A 246 -9.27 -5.44 17.38
CA GLY A 246 -8.26 -5.98 16.50
C GLY A 246 -8.80 -6.59 15.20
N THR A 247 -10.04 -6.27 14.82
CA THR A 247 -10.70 -6.84 13.63
C THR A 247 -11.14 -5.78 12.62
N TYR A 248 -11.50 -6.22 11.41
CA TYR A 248 -12.17 -5.40 10.39
C TYR A 248 -13.41 -4.68 10.96
N ARG A 249 -14.20 -5.34 11.83
CA ARG A 249 -15.32 -4.71 12.53
C ARG A 249 -14.90 -3.60 13.49
N GLY A 250 -13.82 -3.82 14.25
CA GLY A 250 -13.21 -2.78 15.09
C GLY A 250 -12.75 -1.58 14.27
N ALA A 251 -12.02 -1.83 13.18
CA ALA A 251 -11.57 -0.79 12.25
C ALA A 251 -12.75 -0.01 11.62
N ALA A 252 -13.86 -0.68 11.29
CA ALA A 252 -15.07 -0.04 10.78
C ALA A 252 -15.62 1.03 11.76
N LEU A 253 -15.53 0.80 13.07
CA LEU A 253 -15.94 1.76 14.09
C LEU A 253 -15.00 2.99 14.19
N LYS A 254 -13.76 2.90 13.70
CA LYS A 254 -12.77 4.00 13.69
C LYS A 254 -12.85 4.92 12.47
N ALA A 255 -13.68 4.61 11.47
CA ALA A 255 -13.85 5.47 10.28
C ALA A 255 -14.25 6.92 10.64
N ALA A 256 -15.10 7.11 11.65
CA ALA A 256 -15.48 8.44 12.14
C ALA A 256 -14.34 9.18 12.88
N ASP A 257 -13.56 8.46 13.70
CA ASP A 257 -12.42 9.03 14.45
C ASP A 257 -11.28 9.48 13.51
N LEU A 258 -11.07 8.74 12.42
CA LEU A 258 -10.09 9.09 11.38
C LEU A 258 -10.60 10.23 10.47
N ALA A 259 -11.90 10.28 10.19
CA ALA A 259 -12.51 11.44 9.52
C ALA A 259 -12.39 12.73 10.38
N ALA A 260 -12.49 12.59 11.70
CA ALA A 260 -12.28 13.65 12.68
C ALA A 260 -10.79 13.98 12.94
N LEU A 261 -9.86 13.04 12.70
CA LEU A 261 -8.43 13.35 12.56
C LEU A 261 -8.17 14.21 11.31
N GLY A 262 -8.98 14.02 10.27
CA GLY A 262 -8.96 14.77 9.02
C GLY A 262 -8.21 14.07 7.89
N VAL A 263 -7.68 12.85 8.10
CA VAL A 263 -7.11 12.03 7.03
C VAL A 263 -8.19 11.62 6.02
N THR A 264 -7.79 11.11 4.86
CA THR A 264 -8.72 10.89 3.74
C THR A 264 -8.52 9.57 3.00
N ALA A 265 -7.37 8.92 3.17
CA ALA A 265 -7.19 7.52 2.84
C ALA A 265 -6.63 6.79 4.08
N VAL A 266 -7.12 5.59 4.35
CA VAL A 266 -6.44 4.64 5.24
C VAL A 266 -5.69 3.65 4.36
N GLU A 267 -4.42 3.40 4.68
CA GLU A 267 -3.60 2.38 4.02
C GLU A 267 -3.34 1.28 5.04
N PHE A 268 -4.01 0.14 4.85
CA PHE A 268 -3.80 -1.00 5.73
C PHE A 268 -2.54 -1.76 5.32
N LEU A 269 -1.71 -2.11 6.30
CA LEU A 269 -0.70 -3.18 6.16
C LEU A 269 -1.39 -4.49 5.70
N PRO A 270 -0.64 -5.48 5.17
CA PRO A 270 -1.20 -6.66 4.49
C PRO A 270 -2.44 -7.29 5.15
N VAL A 271 -3.55 -7.30 4.39
CA VAL A 271 -4.84 -7.89 4.77
C VAL A 271 -5.21 -9.13 3.95
N GLN A 272 -4.35 -9.52 3.01
CA GLN A 272 -4.38 -10.83 2.37
C GLN A 272 -3.89 -11.87 3.37
N GLU A 273 -4.53 -13.05 3.41
CA GLU A 273 -4.31 -14.09 4.42
C GLU A 273 -2.81 -14.41 4.61
N THR A 274 -2.33 -14.38 5.86
CA THR A 274 -0.91 -14.49 6.21
C THR A 274 -0.74 -15.28 7.51
N GLN A 275 0.34 -16.04 7.64
CA GLN A 275 0.58 -16.88 8.80
C GLN A 275 0.63 -16.06 10.10
N ASN A 276 -0.43 -16.09 10.92
CA ASN A 276 -0.55 -15.32 12.16
C ASN A 276 -1.49 -15.96 13.24
N ASP A 277 -2.27 -17.00 12.93
CA ASP A 277 -3.16 -17.71 13.87
C ASP A 277 -2.44 -18.11 15.17
N ALA A 278 -1.15 -18.44 15.06
CA ALA A 278 -0.30 -18.93 16.15
C ALA A 278 0.34 -17.84 17.04
N ASN A 279 0.21 -16.54 16.74
CA ASN A 279 0.87 -15.47 17.53
C ASN A 279 0.55 -15.57 19.03
N ASP A 280 -0.73 -15.81 19.39
CA ASP A 280 -1.15 -15.85 20.80
C ASP A 280 -0.79 -17.17 21.56
N VAL A 281 0.02 -18.06 20.96
CA VAL A 281 0.40 -19.35 21.60
C VAL A 281 1.34 -19.13 22.80
N ASP A 282 2.22 -18.13 22.73
CA ASP A 282 2.93 -17.58 23.89
C ASP A 282 2.69 -16.06 23.94
N PRO A 283 1.63 -15.60 24.65
CA PRO A 283 1.27 -14.18 24.74
C PRO A 283 2.24 -13.35 25.62
N THR A 284 3.45 -13.87 25.84
CA THR A 284 4.57 -13.20 26.52
C THR A 284 5.87 -13.22 25.70
N SER A 285 5.79 -13.53 24.41
CA SER A 285 6.92 -13.76 23.50
C SER A 285 6.68 -13.18 22.10
N THR A 286 7.71 -13.22 21.25
CA THR A 286 7.70 -12.76 19.85
C THR A 286 8.08 -13.88 18.89
N SER A 287 7.94 -15.13 19.35
CA SER A 287 8.64 -16.30 18.85
C SER A 287 7.73 -17.15 17.96
N GLY A 288 7.81 -16.87 16.66
CA GLY A 288 6.89 -17.41 15.66
C GLY A 288 5.86 -16.39 15.19
N ASP A 289 5.72 -15.28 15.93
CA ASP A 289 4.88 -14.14 15.57
C ASP A 289 5.22 -13.55 14.20
N ASN A 290 4.17 -13.33 13.42
CA ASN A 290 4.16 -12.44 12.27
C ASN A 290 3.00 -11.47 12.50
N TYR A 291 3.33 -10.22 12.78
CA TYR A 291 2.35 -9.17 13.05
C TYR A 291 2.09 -8.30 11.82
N TRP A 292 3.12 -7.94 11.05
CA TRP A 292 2.94 -7.08 9.87
C TRP A 292 2.24 -7.76 8.68
N GLY A 293 2.41 -9.08 8.50
CA GLY A 293 1.72 -9.82 7.44
C GLY A 293 2.40 -9.87 6.07
N TYR A 294 3.65 -9.43 5.94
CA TYR A 294 4.45 -9.56 4.70
C TYR A 294 4.93 -11.01 4.50
N SER A 295 3.97 -11.92 4.34
CA SER A 295 4.15 -13.36 4.12
C SER A 295 2.82 -13.96 3.62
N THR A 296 2.35 -13.53 2.45
CA THR A 296 0.99 -13.83 1.95
C THR A 296 0.84 -15.29 1.53
N LEU A 297 -0.19 -15.96 2.05
CA LEU A 297 -0.53 -17.37 1.80
C LEU A 297 -1.50 -17.53 0.63
N ASP A 298 -2.46 -16.61 0.47
CA ASP A 298 -3.40 -16.54 -0.66
C ASP A 298 -3.69 -15.07 -1.03
N TYR A 299 -3.82 -14.78 -2.32
CA TYR A 299 -3.98 -13.41 -2.81
C TYR A 299 -5.44 -12.91 -2.89
N PHE A 300 -6.43 -13.76 -2.69
CA PHE A 300 -7.86 -13.43 -2.71
C PHE A 300 -8.48 -13.46 -1.31
N ALA A 301 -8.05 -14.36 -0.43
CA ALA A 301 -8.57 -14.49 0.92
C ALA A 301 -8.27 -13.25 1.80
N PRO A 302 -9.29 -12.60 2.40
CA PRO A 302 -9.10 -11.66 3.49
C PRO A 302 -8.81 -12.43 4.78
N ASP A 303 -7.77 -12.00 5.49
CA ASP A 303 -7.25 -12.64 6.70
C ASP A 303 -8.33 -12.96 7.76
N ARG A 304 -8.36 -14.23 8.19
CA ARG A 304 -9.34 -14.75 9.15
C ARG A 304 -9.03 -14.36 10.59
N ARG A 305 -7.75 -14.19 10.99
CA ARG A 305 -7.41 -13.68 12.33
C ARG A 305 -7.99 -12.29 12.53
N TYR A 306 -7.93 -11.43 11.51
CA TYR A 306 -8.46 -10.06 11.52
C TYR A 306 -9.99 -9.96 11.34
N ALA A 307 -10.74 -11.07 11.28
CA ALA A 307 -12.22 -11.04 11.28
C ALA A 307 -12.83 -11.41 12.64
N SER A 308 -13.87 -10.70 13.08
CA SER A 308 -14.67 -11.12 14.26
C SER A 308 -15.66 -12.23 13.89
N ASP A 309 -16.32 -12.11 12.73
CA ASP A 309 -17.05 -13.21 12.10
C ASP A 309 -16.07 -14.17 11.42
N LYS A 310 -15.59 -15.18 12.16
CA LYS A 310 -14.73 -16.26 11.63
C LYS A 310 -15.50 -17.39 10.92
N THR A 311 -16.80 -17.23 10.61
CA THR A 311 -17.55 -18.24 9.86
C THR A 311 -17.15 -18.26 8.36
N PRO A 312 -17.57 -19.27 7.58
CA PRO A 312 -17.44 -19.26 6.12
C PRO A 312 -18.10 -18.03 5.46
N GLY A 313 -17.32 -17.29 4.67
CA GLY A 313 -17.69 -15.99 4.08
C GLY A 313 -17.64 -14.83 5.08
N GLY A 314 -17.24 -15.07 6.33
CA GLY A 314 -17.26 -14.10 7.43
C GLY A 314 -16.23 -12.98 7.25
N PRO A 315 -14.92 -13.29 7.10
CA PRO A 315 -13.89 -12.31 6.72
C PRO A 315 -14.29 -11.49 5.49
N THR A 316 -14.80 -12.14 4.43
CA THR A 316 -15.25 -11.46 3.21
C THR A 316 -16.34 -10.43 3.47
N ARG A 317 -17.42 -10.82 4.18
CA ARG A 317 -18.53 -9.91 4.52
C ARG A 317 -18.07 -8.78 5.43
N GLU A 318 -17.21 -9.07 6.39
CA GLU A 318 -16.77 -8.09 7.38
C GLU A 318 -15.78 -7.07 6.81
N PHE A 319 -14.85 -7.49 5.94
CA PHE A 319 -13.99 -6.57 5.19
C PHE A 319 -14.82 -5.62 4.32
N LYS A 320 -15.83 -6.13 3.60
CA LYS A 320 -16.74 -5.31 2.78
C LYS A 320 -17.55 -4.31 3.62
N ALA A 321 -17.97 -4.70 4.82
CA ALA A 321 -18.63 -3.82 5.78
C ALA A 321 -17.67 -2.75 6.35
N MET A 322 -16.41 -3.08 6.59
CA MET A 322 -15.35 -2.13 6.97
C MET A 322 -15.12 -1.10 5.86
N VAL A 323 -14.91 -1.54 4.62
CA VAL A 323 -14.75 -0.66 3.46
C VAL A 323 -15.96 0.26 3.30
N LYS A 324 -17.18 -0.25 3.51
CA LYS A 324 -18.39 0.57 3.53
C LYS A 324 -18.31 1.68 4.59
N ALA A 325 -17.90 1.39 5.81
CA ALA A 325 -17.83 2.39 6.88
C ALA A 325 -16.85 3.53 6.56
N TYR A 326 -15.71 3.22 5.94
CA TYR A 326 -14.76 4.23 5.45
C TYR A 326 -15.34 5.04 4.27
N HIS A 327 -15.97 4.39 3.29
CA HIS A 327 -16.62 5.06 2.17
C HIS A 327 -17.78 5.98 2.60
N ASP A 328 -18.61 5.54 3.55
CA ASP A 328 -19.68 6.35 4.16
C ASP A 328 -19.12 7.59 4.89
N ALA A 329 -17.89 7.50 5.42
CA ALA A 329 -17.14 8.61 6.01
C ALA A 329 -16.33 9.45 4.98
N GLY A 330 -16.38 9.10 3.68
CA GLY A 330 -15.63 9.78 2.61
C GLY A 330 -14.13 9.46 2.56
N ILE A 331 -13.68 8.45 3.30
CA ILE A 331 -12.31 7.95 3.37
C ILE A 331 -12.13 6.83 2.33
N LYS A 332 -11.02 6.85 1.59
CA LYS A 332 -10.61 5.75 0.69
C LYS A 332 -9.99 4.63 1.51
N VAL A 333 -10.18 3.38 1.07
CA VAL A 333 -9.41 2.24 1.60
C VAL A 333 -8.34 1.83 0.60
N PHE A 334 -7.08 1.91 1.02
CA PHE A 334 -5.93 1.30 0.36
C PHE A 334 -5.47 0.06 1.14
N THR A 335 -4.85 -0.88 0.43
CA THR A 335 -4.22 -2.07 1.02
C THR A 335 -2.80 -2.21 0.50
N ASP A 336 -1.85 -2.47 1.40
CA ASP A 336 -0.54 -2.98 1.03
C ASP A 336 -0.66 -4.42 0.52
N VAL A 337 0.10 -4.77 -0.52
CA VAL A 337 -0.03 -6.03 -1.26
C VAL A 337 1.32 -6.59 -1.72
N VAL A 338 1.52 -7.88 -1.48
CA VAL A 338 2.84 -8.52 -1.44
C VAL A 338 3.00 -9.53 -2.58
N TYR A 339 2.94 -9.02 -3.82
CA TYR A 339 3.04 -9.83 -5.04
C TYR A 339 4.47 -10.13 -5.49
N ASN A 340 5.48 -9.74 -4.70
CA ASN A 340 6.89 -9.97 -5.02
C ASN A 340 7.41 -11.34 -4.50
N HIS A 341 6.84 -11.87 -3.41
CA HIS A 341 7.14 -13.17 -2.80
C HIS A 341 5.86 -13.87 -2.29
N THR A 342 6.01 -14.95 -1.52
CA THR A 342 4.89 -15.76 -0.96
C THR A 342 5.25 -16.37 0.40
N GLY A 343 4.25 -16.64 1.24
CA GLY A 343 4.41 -17.37 2.50
C GLY A 343 4.84 -18.85 2.38
N GLU A 344 4.88 -19.43 1.16
CA GLU A 344 5.59 -20.71 0.94
C GLU A 344 7.12 -20.59 1.11
N GLY A 345 7.68 -19.37 1.16
CA GLY A 345 9.09 -19.08 1.44
C GLY A 345 10.08 -19.59 0.38
N GLY A 346 11.25 -20.03 0.85
CA GLY A 346 12.32 -20.64 0.04
C GLY A 346 12.76 -22.01 0.56
N PRO A 347 14.00 -22.47 0.26
CA PRO A 347 14.56 -23.66 0.89
C PRO A 347 14.74 -23.43 2.40
N TRP A 348 14.37 -24.41 3.24
CA TRP A 348 14.53 -24.27 4.70
C TRP A 348 16.00 -24.19 5.15
N ASN A 349 16.94 -24.64 4.33
CA ASN A 349 18.37 -24.60 4.60
C ASN A 349 19.13 -24.12 3.36
N ALA A 350 20.08 -23.20 3.56
CA ALA A 350 20.88 -22.66 2.47
C ALA A 350 21.63 -23.76 1.69
N GLY A 351 21.36 -23.87 0.39
CA GLY A 351 21.95 -24.87 -0.48
C GLY A 351 21.24 -26.23 -0.55
N ASP A 352 20.21 -26.48 0.28
CA ASP A 352 19.36 -27.65 0.08
C ASP A 352 18.28 -27.38 -0.98
N LYS A 353 18.35 -28.10 -2.10
CA LYS A 353 17.34 -28.02 -3.16
C LYS A 353 16.11 -28.91 -2.91
N ASN A 354 16.09 -29.74 -1.86
CA ASN A 354 15.08 -30.78 -1.67
C ASN A 354 14.01 -30.41 -0.64
N THR A 355 14.36 -29.68 0.43
CA THR A 355 13.43 -29.37 1.55
C THR A 355 12.84 -27.96 1.43
N TYR A 356 11.57 -27.90 1.02
CA TYR A 356 10.76 -26.68 0.84
C TYR A 356 9.39 -26.90 1.48
N SER A 357 8.70 -25.81 1.84
CA SER A 357 7.26 -25.86 2.15
C SER A 357 6.45 -25.91 0.84
N LEU A 358 5.48 -26.82 0.80
CA LEU A 358 4.45 -26.94 -0.23
C LEU A 358 3.07 -26.74 0.43
N LEU A 359 2.41 -25.64 0.09
CA LEU A 359 1.08 -25.25 0.56
C LEU A 359 0.14 -24.93 -0.62
N SER A 360 0.68 -24.45 -1.74
CA SER A 360 -0.13 -23.97 -2.87
C SER A 360 0.63 -24.00 -4.21
N LEU A 361 1.02 -22.83 -4.72
CA LEU A 361 1.65 -22.57 -6.02
C LEU A 361 2.81 -23.54 -6.33
N ARG A 362 3.65 -23.83 -5.33
CA ARG A 362 4.84 -24.67 -5.51
C ARG A 362 4.50 -26.11 -5.88
N GLY A 363 3.49 -26.68 -5.23
CA GLY A 363 3.00 -28.02 -5.53
C GLY A 363 2.14 -28.10 -6.80
N LEU A 364 1.60 -26.96 -7.26
CA LEU A 364 0.74 -26.88 -8.46
C LEU A 364 1.53 -26.72 -9.76
N ASP A 365 2.47 -25.77 -9.83
CA ASP A 365 3.34 -25.53 -10.99
C ASP A 365 4.52 -24.59 -10.62
N ASN A 366 5.45 -25.06 -9.77
CA ASN A 366 6.58 -24.25 -9.27
C ASN A 366 7.29 -23.37 -10.34
N PRO A 367 7.65 -23.86 -11.56
CA PRO A 367 8.28 -23.03 -12.59
C PRO A 367 7.35 -21.99 -13.21
N THR A 368 6.03 -22.16 -13.15
CA THR A 368 5.09 -21.12 -13.58
C THR A 368 5.06 -19.97 -12.58
N TYR A 369 5.02 -20.28 -11.28
CA TYR A 369 4.77 -19.29 -10.23
C TYR A 369 6.01 -18.67 -9.60
N TYR A 370 7.17 -19.35 -9.61
CA TYR A 370 8.43 -18.83 -9.03
C TYR A 370 9.51 -18.57 -10.06
N SER A 371 10.29 -17.51 -9.85
CA SER A 371 11.56 -17.34 -10.56
C SER A 371 12.59 -18.28 -9.96
N LEU A 372 13.35 -18.94 -10.82
CA LEU A 372 14.29 -20.00 -10.45
C LEU A 372 15.69 -19.67 -10.98
N THR A 373 16.73 -20.28 -10.41
CA THR A 373 18.09 -20.25 -10.95
C THR A 373 18.14 -20.88 -12.35
N SER A 374 19.19 -20.59 -13.13
CA SER A 374 19.30 -21.03 -14.53
C SER A 374 19.44 -22.56 -14.71
N ASP A 375 19.65 -23.32 -13.64
CA ASP A 375 19.61 -24.78 -13.58
C ASP A 375 18.25 -25.33 -13.08
N MET A 376 17.29 -24.44 -12.82
CA MET A 376 15.94 -24.70 -12.31
C MET A 376 15.88 -25.37 -10.92
N GLN A 377 16.99 -25.43 -10.17
CA GLN A 377 17.06 -26.19 -8.91
C GLN A 377 16.68 -25.37 -7.68
N SER A 378 16.94 -24.06 -7.69
CA SER A 378 16.73 -23.15 -6.56
C SER A 378 15.89 -21.93 -6.98
N PRO A 379 15.29 -21.18 -6.04
CA PRO A 379 14.68 -19.89 -6.34
C PRO A 379 15.73 -18.86 -6.78
N TRP A 380 15.29 -17.90 -7.60
CA TRP A 380 16.00 -16.65 -7.81
C TRP A 380 15.38 -15.57 -6.92
N ASP A 381 16.18 -14.84 -6.16
CA ASP A 381 15.72 -13.99 -5.06
C ASP A 381 16.26 -12.55 -5.14
N ASN A 382 15.34 -11.59 -5.02
CA ASN A 382 15.52 -10.15 -4.89
C ASN A 382 14.61 -9.55 -3.79
N THR A 383 13.98 -10.40 -2.98
CA THR A 383 13.09 -10.04 -1.88
C THR A 383 13.73 -10.34 -0.52
N GLY A 384 14.64 -11.32 -0.48
CA GLY A 384 15.41 -11.72 0.71
C GLY A 384 14.70 -12.74 1.60
N VAL A 385 13.47 -13.12 1.26
CA VAL A 385 12.62 -14.06 2.00
C VAL A 385 12.46 -15.41 1.29
N GLY A 386 13.31 -15.69 0.29
CA GLY A 386 13.47 -17.03 -0.28
C GLY A 386 13.03 -17.20 -1.74
N GLY A 387 12.67 -16.13 -2.45
CA GLY A 387 12.45 -16.17 -3.90
C GLY A 387 11.42 -15.20 -4.46
N ASN A 388 11.67 -14.75 -5.69
CA ASN A 388 10.72 -13.92 -6.44
C ASN A 388 9.56 -14.77 -6.97
N VAL A 389 8.35 -14.20 -6.91
CA VAL A 389 7.24 -14.57 -7.78
C VAL A 389 7.64 -14.34 -9.26
N ASN A 390 7.22 -15.22 -10.16
CA ASN A 390 7.47 -15.13 -11.60
C ASN A 390 6.48 -14.13 -12.26
N THR A 391 6.61 -12.85 -11.90
CA THR A 391 5.72 -11.75 -12.32
C THR A 391 5.60 -11.56 -13.84
N TYR A 392 6.59 -12.05 -14.60
CA TYR A 392 6.64 -12.03 -16.07
C TYR A 392 6.09 -13.30 -16.73
N ASN A 393 5.65 -14.31 -15.96
CA ASN A 393 4.86 -15.41 -16.50
C ASN A 393 3.42 -14.96 -16.72
N PRO A 394 2.81 -15.10 -17.92
CA PRO A 394 1.45 -14.64 -18.17
C PRO A 394 0.38 -15.21 -17.22
N VAL A 395 0.57 -16.42 -16.68
CA VAL A 395 -0.38 -17.05 -15.74
C VAL A 395 -0.29 -16.42 -14.36
N THR A 396 0.92 -16.17 -13.88
CA THR A 396 1.20 -15.51 -12.61
C THR A 396 0.86 -14.01 -12.69
N SER A 397 1.10 -13.38 -13.85
CA SER A 397 0.64 -12.03 -14.15
C SER A 397 -0.89 -11.93 -14.18
N ASN A 398 -1.60 -12.96 -14.68
CA ASN A 398 -3.05 -13.06 -14.52
C ASN A 398 -3.46 -13.19 -13.05
N LEU A 399 -2.84 -14.10 -12.28
CA LEU A 399 -3.12 -14.28 -10.84
C LEU A 399 -3.08 -12.93 -10.09
N ILE A 400 -2.02 -12.14 -10.30
CA ILE A 400 -1.84 -10.80 -9.72
C ILE A 400 -2.93 -9.82 -10.21
N THR A 401 -3.27 -9.81 -11.50
CA THR A 401 -4.27 -8.85 -12.02
C THR A 401 -5.70 -9.24 -11.72
N ASP A 402 -6.00 -10.53 -11.56
CA ASP A 402 -7.32 -11.05 -11.22
C ASP A 402 -7.58 -10.87 -9.71
N SER A 403 -6.57 -11.03 -8.85
CA SER A 403 -6.69 -10.72 -7.41
C SER A 403 -6.87 -9.23 -7.17
N LEU A 404 -6.05 -8.37 -7.79
CA LEU A 404 -6.23 -6.91 -7.74
C LEU A 404 -7.62 -6.49 -8.23
N ALA A 405 -8.13 -7.11 -9.30
CA ALA A 405 -9.49 -6.88 -9.79
C ALA A 405 -10.56 -7.32 -8.78
N TYR A 406 -10.37 -8.42 -8.05
CA TYR A 406 -11.27 -8.87 -6.97
C TYR A 406 -11.27 -7.92 -5.76
N TRP A 407 -10.10 -7.60 -5.22
CA TRP A 407 -9.97 -6.65 -4.09
C TRP A 407 -10.57 -5.29 -4.43
N LYS A 408 -10.42 -4.85 -5.67
CA LYS A 408 -11.08 -3.66 -6.21
C LYS A 408 -12.60 -3.87 -6.37
N ASP A 409 -13.06 -4.67 -7.33
CA ASP A 409 -14.45 -4.62 -7.80
C ASP A 409 -15.43 -5.42 -6.93
N ASP A 410 -15.00 -6.51 -6.28
CA ASP A 410 -15.85 -7.28 -5.34
C ASP A 410 -15.69 -6.76 -3.88
N LEU A 411 -14.47 -6.44 -3.43
CA LEU A 411 -14.20 -6.03 -2.04
C LEU A 411 -14.15 -4.50 -1.79
N GLY A 412 -14.05 -3.70 -2.84
CA GLY A 412 -14.22 -2.24 -2.80
C GLY A 412 -12.96 -1.38 -2.65
N VAL A 413 -11.76 -1.96 -2.61
CA VAL A 413 -10.48 -1.24 -2.41
C VAL A 413 -10.24 -0.17 -3.48
N ASP A 414 -9.83 1.05 -3.09
CA ASP A 414 -9.62 2.23 -3.95
C ASP A 414 -8.22 2.37 -4.53
N GLY A 415 -7.24 1.70 -3.93
CA GLY A 415 -5.84 1.85 -4.28
C GLY A 415 -4.96 0.85 -3.54
N PHE A 416 -3.71 0.74 -3.99
CA PHE A 416 -2.80 -0.30 -3.52
C PHE A 416 -1.38 0.27 -3.40
N ARG A 417 -0.74 0.02 -2.26
CA ARG A 417 0.72 0.15 -2.09
C ARG A 417 1.34 -1.21 -2.37
N PHE A 418 2.35 -1.25 -3.23
CA PHE A 418 3.00 -2.50 -3.60
C PHE A 418 4.36 -2.61 -2.93
N ASP A 419 4.48 -3.66 -2.11
CA ASP A 419 5.71 -4.11 -1.49
C ASP A 419 6.75 -4.54 -2.53
N LEU A 420 7.99 -4.07 -2.36
CA LEU A 420 9.15 -4.33 -3.22
C LEU A 420 8.81 -4.29 -4.72
N ALA A 421 8.06 -3.26 -5.15
CA ALA A 421 7.38 -3.20 -6.43
C ALA A 421 8.24 -3.39 -7.71
N PRO A 422 9.56 -3.12 -7.77
CA PRO A 422 10.40 -3.38 -8.93
C PRO A 422 10.38 -4.84 -9.41
N ILE A 423 10.02 -5.80 -8.55
CA ILE A 423 9.84 -7.21 -8.95
C ILE A 423 8.68 -7.36 -9.96
N LEU A 424 7.65 -6.51 -9.91
CA LEU A 424 6.57 -6.46 -10.90
C LEU A 424 7.03 -5.97 -12.28
N GLY A 425 8.12 -5.20 -12.32
CA GLY A 425 8.74 -4.67 -13.54
C GLY A 425 9.83 -5.57 -14.13
N ASN A 426 10.07 -6.75 -13.56
CA ASN A 426 11.09 -7.69 -14.04
C ASN A 426 10.69 -8.30 -15.40
N THR A 427 11.62 -8.38 -16.36
CA THR A 427 11.44 -9.06 -17.66
C THR A 427 12.03 -10.47 -17.71
N CYS A 428 12.67 -10.92 -16.63
CA CYS A 428 13.22 -12.28 -16.51
C CYS A 428 12.20 -13.23 -15.83
N GLN A 429 11.88 -14.36 -16.46
CA GLN A 429 11.12 -15.43 -15.80
C GLN A 429 12.00 -16.28 -14.87
N HIS A 430 13.25 -16.52 -15.26
CA HIS A 430 14.24 -17.34 -14.53
C HIS A 430 15.65 -16.80 -14.77
N GLY A 431 16.58 -17.08 -13.86
CA GLY A 431 18.03 -16.93 -14.03
C GLY A 431 18.59 -15.50 -14.03
N CYS A 432 17.73 -14.49 -13.91
CA CYS A 432 18.12 -13.09 -13.85
C CYS A 432 17.04 -12.20 -13.21
N PHE A 433 17.43 -10.96 -12.95
CA PHE A 433 16.52 -9.83 -12.75
C PHE A 433 16.89 -8.73 -13.75
N GLN A 434 15.90 -8.18 -14.44
CA GLN A 434 16.05 -7.04 -15.33
C GLN A 434 14.78 -6.20 -15.28
N TYR A 435 14.83 -5.03 -14.63
CA TYR A 435 13.70 -4.10 -14.59
C TYR A 435 13.47 -3.43 -15.95
N SER A 436 12.20 -3.33 -16.38
CA SER A 436 11.77 -2.52 -17.52
C SER A 436 10.45 -1.80 -17.22
N ARG A 437 10.51 -0.46 -17.19
CA ARG A 437 9.34 0.39 -17.01
C ARG A 437 8.42 0.46 -18.24
N THR A 438 8.88 0.01 -19.41
CA THR A 438 8.18 0.19 -20.70
C THR A 438 7.79 -1.12 -21.40
N ASP A 439 8.19 -2.28 -20.88
CA ASP A 439 7.82 -3.56 -21.47
C ASP A 439 6.36 -3.92 -21.11
N PRO A 440 5.44 -4.07 -22.08
CA PRO A 440 4.03 -4.37 -21.81
C PRO A 440 3.77 -5.81 -21.32
N GLY A 441 4.79 -6.68 -21.32
CA GLY A 441 4.72 -8.02 -20.74
C GLY A 441 4.89 -8.06 -19.22
N THR A 442 5.37 -6.99 -18.59
CA THR A 442 5.55 -6.93 -17.12
C THR A 442 4.22 -6.76 -16.40
N ALA A 443 4.09 -7.37 -15.21
CA ALA A 443 2.92 -7.17 -14.36
C ALA A 443 2.68 -5.66 -14.07
N LEU A 444 3.77 -4.91 -13.87
CA LEU A 444 3.77 -3.45 -13.67
C LEU A 444 2.96 -2.67 -14.73
N ASN A 445 3.16 -2.99 -16.02
CA ASN A 445 2.43 -2.35 -17.13
C ASN A 445 1.07 -3.00 -17.38
N ARG A 446 0.92 -4.30 -17.09
CA ARG A 446 -0.35 -5.01 -17.19
C ARG A 446 -1.40 -4.45 -16.23
N ILE A 447 -1.01 -4.16 -14.99
CA ILE A 447 -1.89 -3.64 -13.93
C ILE A 447 -2.56 -2.34 -14.36
N THR A 448 -1.78 -1.31 -14.72
CA THR A 448 -2.31 0.01 -15.13
C THR A 448 -2.99 -0.02 -16.50
N GLY A 449 -2.59 -0.94 -17.39
CA GLY A 449 -3.24 -1.16 -18.69
C GLY A 449 -4.62 -1.80 -18.59
N LEU A 450 -4.88 -2.65 -17.58
CA LEU A 450 -6.20 -3.24 -17.32
C LEU A 450 -7.07 -2.37 -16.39
N MET A 451 -6.45 -1.67 -15.43
CA MET A 451 -7.12 -0.89 -14.39
C MET A 451 -6.50 0.52 -14.31
N PRO A 452 -7.04 1.49 -15.07
CA PRO A 452 -6.40 2.80 -15.23
C PRO A 452 -6.23 3.60 -13.93
N PRO A 453 -5.14 4.39 -13.82
CA PRO A 453 -4.89 5.27 -12.70
C PRO A 453 -5.97 6.35 -12.55
N ARG A 454 -6.26 6.76 -11.31
CA ARG A 454 -7.21 7.84 -11.03
C ARG A 454 -6.67 9.20 -11.51
N PRO A 455 -7.49 10.05 -12.18
CA PRO A 455 -7.03 11.37 -12.61
C PRO A 455 -6.71 12.31 -11.44
N ALA A 456 -5.78 13.25 -11.67
CA ALA A 456 -5.32 14.24 -10.69
C ALA A 456 -6.45 15.07 -10.04
N ASN A 457 -7.51 15.38 -10.79
CA ASN A 457 -8.67 16.13 -10.31
C ASN A 457 -9.81 15.24 -9.80
N GLY A 458 -9.56 13.94 -9.62
CA GLY A 458 -10.55 12.94 -9.24
C GLY A 458 -11.30 12.31 -10.41
N GLY A 459 -12.20 11.41 -10.07
CA GLY A 459 -12.96 10.57 -10.99
C GLY A 459 -12.84 9.07 -10.67
N THR A 460 -13.25 8.25 -11.63
CA THR A 460 -13.05 6.80 -11.65
C THR A 460 -11.59 6.43 -11.93
N GLY A 461 -11.13 5.33 -11.35
CA GLY A 461 -9.78 4.80 -11.49
C GLY A 461 -9.31 4.20 -10.17
N THR A 462 -8.08 3.70 -10.15
CA THR A 462 -7.41 3.18 -8.96
C THR A 462 -6.24 4.10 -8.58
N ASP A 463 -5.94 4.26 -7.29
CA ASP A 463 -4.73 4.96 -6.85
C ASP A 463 -3.58 3.94 -6.71
N TRP A 464 -2.50 4.11 -7.48
CA TRP A 464 -1.38 3.16 -7.53
C TRP A 464 -0.13 3.73 -6.86
N ILE A 465 0.37 3.06 -5.83
CA ILE A 465 1.56 3.44 -5.05
C ILE A 465 2.57 2.28 -5.10
N ALA A 466 3.82 2.58 -5.40
CA ALA A 466 4.93 1.64 -5.36
C ALA A 466 5.86 1.97 -4.19
N GLU A 467 6.40 0.93 -3.54
CA GLU A 467 7.72 1.00 -2.94
C GLU A 467 8.77 0.81 -4.06
N PRO A 468 9.51 1.83 -4.49
CA PRO A 468 10.30 1.80 -5.72
C PRO A 468 11.71 1.18 -5.56
N TRP A 469 11.90 0.22 -4.65
CA TRP A 469 13.15 -0.52 -4.47
C TRP A 469 12.90 -1.98 -4.10
N ALA A 470 13.92 -2.82 -4.22
CA ALA A 470 13.96 -4.21 -3.73
C ALA A 470 15.43 -4.61 -3.47
N LEU A 471 15.74 -5.85 -3.13
CA LEU A 471 17.11 -6.27 -2.80
C LEU A 471 17.92 -6.72 -4.03
N GLY A 472 19.15 -6.24 -4.14
CA GLY A 472 20.11 -6.64 -5.17
C GLY A 472 20.47 -5.55 -6.17
N SER A 473 21.12 -5.94 -7.28
CA SER A 473 21.58 -4.99 -8.30
C SER A 473 20.44 -4.60 -9.25
N GLY A 474 20.29 -3.31 -9.53
CA GLY A 474 19.30 -2.78 -10.48
C GLY A 474 17.86 -2.75 -9.97
N THR A 475 17.59 -3.11 -8.72
CA THR A 475 16.25 -3.07 -8.10
C THR A 475 15.85 -1.69 -7.61
N TYR A 476 16.79 -0.80 -7.30
CA TYR A 476 16.49 0.56 -6.87
C TYR A 476 16.03 1.41 -8.08
N GLN A 477 14.76 1.83 -8.06
CA GLN A 477 14.04 2.40 -9.20
C GLN A 477 13.23 3.67 -8.82
N VAL A 478 13.68 4.41 -7.80
CA VAL A 478 13.10 5.72 -7.42
C VAL A 478 13.17 6.69 -8.61
N GLY A 479 12.03 7.20 -9.03
CA GLY A 479 11.83 8.02 -10.23
C GLY A 479 11.64 7.23 -11.52
N ASN A 480 11.76 5.90 -11.51
CA ASN A 480 11.76 5.06 -12.72
C ASN A 480 10.48 4.23 -12.92
N PHE A 481 9.39 4.44 -12.17
CA PHE A 481 8.10 3.81 -12.49
C PHE A 481 7.42 4.51 -13.68
N PRO A 482 6.54 3.85 -14.46
CA PRO A 482 5.86 4.49 -15.58
C PRO A 482 4.75 5.45 -15.10
N ALA A 483 4.41 6.43 -15.93
CA ALA A 483 3.36 7.41 -15.63
C ALA A 483 2.01 6.72 -15.34
N GLY A 484 1.34 7.16 -14.26
CA GLY A 484 0.19 6.47 -13.68
C GLY A 484 0.49 5.83 -12.32
N TRP A 485 1.77 5.55 -12.03
CA TRP A 485 2.24 5.19 -10.69
C TRP A 485 2.65 6.41 -9.86
N SER A 486 2.45 6.29 -8.56
CA SER A 486 3.06 7.11 -7.52
C SER A 486 4.08 6.27 -6.76
N GLU A 487 5.04 6.88 -6.08
CA GLU A 487 6.16 6.19 -5.43
C GLU A 487 6.40 6.74 -4.02
N TRP A 488 6.70 5.85 -3.06
CA TRP A 488 7.30 6.23 -1.76
C TRP A 488 8.64 6.94 -1.99
N ASN A 489 8.73 8.22 -1.63
CA ASN A 489 9.90 9.05 -1.91
C ASN A 489 10.93 9.01 -0.76
N ASP A 490 11.90 8.08 -0.85
CA ASP A 490 13.02 7.98 0.09
C ASP A 490 13.87 9.25 0.18
N LYS A 491 14.02 9.98 -0.93
CA LYS A 491 14.79 11.22 -0.98
C LYS A 491 14.11 12.34 -0.18
N PHE A 492 12.78 12.37 -0.17
CA PHE A 492 12.04 13.26 0.72
C PHE A 492 12.35 12.94 2.18
N ARG A 493 12.13 11.68 2.58
CA ARG A 493 12.39 11.17 3.93
C ARG A 493 13.82 11.50 4.38
N ASP A 494 14.81 11.09 3.60
CA ASP A 494 16.21 11.15 4.01
C ASP A 494 16.80 12.56 3.91
N ALA A 495 16.41 13.40 2.94
CA ALA A 495 16.83 14.81 2.91
C ALA A 495 16.40 15.56 4.17
N LEU A 496 15.15 15.37 4.60
CA LEU A 496 14.60 16.05 5.77
C LEU A 496 15.12 15.48 7.09
N ARG A 497 15.19 14.14 7.22
CA ARG A 497 15.85 13.49 8.37
C ARG A 497 17.29 14.00 8.54
N ARG A 498 18.09 14.05 7.46
CA ARG A 498 19.46 14.60 7.51
C ARG A 498 19.49 16.08 7.88
N SER A 499 18.63 16.91 7.30
CA SER A 499 18.59 18.35 7.58
C SER A 499 18.26 18.65 9.04
N GLN A 500 17.33 17.89 9.65
CA GLN A 500 16.99 18.04 11.06
C GLN A 500 18.06 17.46 11.99
N ASN A 501 18.48 16.21 11.75
CA ASN A 501 19.20 15.40 12.74
C ASN A 501 20.71 15.33 12.52
N ALA A 502 21.19 15.47 11.27
CA ALA A 502 22.60 15.32 10.90
C ALA A 502 23.30 16.66 10.59
N LEU A 503 22.82 17.79 11.13
CA LEU A 503 23.42 19.11 10.94
C LEU A 503 24.89 19.12 11.40
N GLY A 504 25.82 19.41 10.47
CA GLY A 504 27.27 19.38 10.72
C GLY A 504 27.90 17.98 10.64
N VAL A 505 27.12 16.96 10.27
CA VAL A 505 27.57 15.57 10.06
C VAL A 505 27.36 15.14 8.61
N GLU A 506 26.18 15.42 8.04
CA GLU A 506 25.87 15.19 6.63
C GLU A 506 25.51 16.49 5.90
N ASN A 507 25.97 16.64 4.66
CA ASN A 507 25.66 17.79 3.82
C ASN A 507 24.25 17.66 3.21
N VAL A 508 23.43 18.70 3.39
CA VAL A 508 22.15 18.93 2.72
C VAL A 508 22.14 20.37 2.23
N THR A 509 21.79 20.61 0.96
CA THR A 509 21.77 21.97 0.40
C THR A 509 20.36 22.56 0.37
N PRO A 510 20.21 23.90 0.33
CA PRO A 510 18.91 24.53 0.06
C PRO A 510 18.28 24.05 -1.26
N GLY A 511 19.08 23.71 -2.27
CA GLY A 511 18.58 23.19 -3.55
C GLY A 511 17.95 21.81 -3.43
N GLU A 512 18.54 20.92 -2.60
CA GLU A 512 17.98 19.60 -2.32
C GLU A 512 16.63 19.72 -1.59
N LEU A 513 16.56 20.58 -0.57
CA LEU A 513 15.36 20.86 0.22
C LEU A 513 14.25 21.51 -0.63
N ALA A 514 14.58 22.53 -1.41
CA ALA A 514 13.64 23.18 -2.32
C ALA A 514 13.00 22.18 -3.29
N THR A 515 13.81 21.27 -3.83
CA THR A 515 13.34 20.19 -4.72
C THR A 515 12.39 19.24 -3.98
N ARG A 516 12.67 18.86 -2.73
CA ARG A 516 11.72 18.05 -1.93
C ARG A 516 10.40 18.78 -1.66
N PHE A 517 10.46 20.00 -1.13
CA PHE A 517 9.28 20.80 -0.77
C PHE A 517 8.39 21.13 -1.97
N SER A 518 8.95 21.22 -3.18
CA SER A 518 8.21 21.47 -4.43
C SER A 518 7.70 20.21 -5.15
N GLY A 519 7.84 19.02 -4.54
CA GLY A 519 7.26 17.77 -5.03
C GLY A 519 8.20 16.88 -5.86
N SER A 520 9.51 17.04 -5.73
CA SER A 520 10.55 16.24 -6.39
C SER A 520 10.42 16.14 -7.92
N SER A 521 10.46 17.30 -8.59
CA SER A 521 10.51 17.37 -10.05
C SER A 521 11.71 16.64 -10.67
N ASP A 522 12.79 16.46 -9.91
CA ASP A 522 13.97 15.67 -10.28
C ASP A 522 13.71 14.16 -10.43
N LEU A 523 12.57 13.67 -9.94
CA LEU A 523 12.16 12.25 -10.01
C LEU A 523 10.95 12.01 -10.91
N TYR A 524 10.11 13.04 -11.13
CA TYR A 524 8.77 12.87 -11.66
C TYR A 524 8.36 13.88 -12.76
N GLN A 525 9.21 14.84 -13.15
CA GLN A 525 8.83 15.82 -14.18
C GLN A 525 9.21 15.42 -15.61
N ASP A 526 10.28 14.63 -15.78
CA ASP A 526 10.86 14.32 -17.09
C ASP A 526 10.01 13.33 -17.92
N ASP A 527 9.23 12.48 -17.25
CA ASP A 527 8.34 11.50 -17.88
C ASP A 527 6.84 11.87 -17.90
N GLY A 528 6.51 13.09 -17.47
CA GLY A 528 5.14 13.61 -17.50
C GLY A 528 4.27 13.23 -16.30
N ARG A 529 4.84 12.65 -15.23
CA ARG A 529 4.20 12.65 -13.91
C ARG A 529 4.15 14.06 -13.30
N ALA A 530 3.57 14.16 -12.11
CA ALA A 530 3.19 15.40 -11.45
C ALA A 530 3.51 15.31 -9.94
N PRO A 531 3.47 16.42 -9.17
CA PRO A 531 3.92 16.42 -7.77
C PRO A 531 3.30 15.31 -6.92
N PHE A 532 2.01 15.01 -7.10
CA PHE A 532 1.28 13.99 -6.33
C PHE A 532 1.75 12.54 -6.57
N SER A 533 2.56 12.28 -7.60
CA SER A 533 3.28 11.00 -7.75
C SER A 533 4.37 10.82 -6.68
N SER A 534 4.82 11.90 -6.04
CA SER A 534 5.67 11.84 -4.84
C SER A 534 4.80 11.52 -3.63
N VAL A 535 4.85 10.28 -3.12
CA VAL A 535 4.33 9.95 -1.78
C VAL A 535 5.39 10.36 -0.76
N ASN A 536 5.18 11.52 -0.14
CA ASN A 536 6.07 12.10 0.85
C ASN A 536 5.79 11.45 2.21
N PHE A 537 6.83 11.02 2.92
CA PHE A 537 6.72 10.45 4.26
C PHE A 537 7.95 10.79 5.11
N MET A 538 7.77 10.91 6.42
CA MET A 538 8.88 11.06 7.38
C MET A 538 9.25 9.71 8.03
N VAL A 539 8.26 8.85 8.19
CA VAL A 539 8.29 7.52 8.79
C VAL A 539 7.24 6.63 8.12
N ALA A 540 7.41 5.33 8.25
CA ALA A 540 6.50 4.27 7.80
C ALA A 540 6.44 3.21 8.93
N HIS A 541 5.84 2.04 8.67
CA HIS A 541 6.03 0.88 9.55
C HIS A 541 7.52 0.45 9.60
N ASP A 542 8.26 0.60 8.49
CA ASP A 542 9.72 0.45 8.43
C ASP A 542 10.47 1.54 9.22
N GLY A 543 11.27 1.11 10.20
CA GLY A 543 12.11 1.98 11.00
C GLY A 543 11.40 2.56 12.23
N PHE A 544 11.87 3.72 12.69
CA PHE A 544 11.26 4.42 13.82
C PHE A 544 9.94 5.10 13.49
N THR A 545 9.04 5.17 14.49
CA THR A 545 7.87 6.06 14.52
C THR A 545 8.29 7.54 14.49
N LEU A 546 7.35 8.47 14.22
CA LEU A 546 7.67 9.90 14.09
C LEU A 546 8.35 10.46 15.34
N VAL A 547 8.02 9.98 16.53
CA VAL A 547 8.67 10.46 17.76
C VAL A 547 10.00 9.76 18.02
N ASP A 548 10.11 8.45 17.78
CA ASP A 548 11.35 7.70 18.06
C ASP A 548 12.49 8.17 17.13
N LEU A 549 12.16 8.60 15.91
CA LEU A 549 13.05 9.34 14.99
C LEU A 549 13.74 10.56 15.65
N TYR A 550 13.12 11.14 16.68
CA TYR A 550 13.65 12.27 17.45
C TYR A 550 13.91 11.94 18.94
N GLN A 551 13.76 10.68 19.39
CA GLN A 551 14.15 10.22 20.73
C GLN A 551 15.39 9.31 20.72
N CYS A 552 15.70 8.69 19.58
CA CYS A 552 16.63 7.58 19.47
C CYS A 552 17.87 7.95 18.63
N ASN A 553 19.08 7.64 19.11
CA ASN A 553 20.31 7.76 18.31
C ASN A 553 20.67 6.45 17.59
N THR A 554 20.16 5.32 18.06
CA THR A 554 20.39 3.96 17.54
C THR A 554 19.15 3.11 17.75
N LYS A 555 18.97 2.06 16.95
CA LYS A 555 17.92 1.05 17.16
C LYS A 555 18.20 0.22 18.44
N ASN A 556 17.15 -0.38 18.98
CA ASN A 556 17.12 -1.12 20.25
C ASN A 556 16.10 -2.26 20.14
N ASN A 557 16.28 -3.14 19.15
CA ASN A 557 15.30 -4.18 18.85
C ASN A 557 15.48 -5.42 19.74
N ASN A 558 16.58 -5.49 20.51
CA ASN A 558 16.89 -6.53 21.50
C ASN A 558 16.22 -6.29 22.87
N GLN A 559 15.10 -5.56 22.90
CA GLN A 559 14.32 -5.36 24.11
C GLN A 559 13.61 -6.64 24.56
N PRO A 560 13.26 -6.78 25.85
CA PRO A 560 12.34 -7.83 26.28
C PRO A 560 10.90 -7.50 25.86
N TRP A 561 10.02 -8.50 25.92
CA TRP A 561 8.58 -8.34 25.77
C TRP A 561 8.05 -7.23 26.71
N PRO A 562 7.15 -6.34 26.25
CA PRO A 562 6.44 -6.34 24.96
C PRO A 562 7.13 -5.57 23.81
N TYR A 563 8.34 -5.03 23.99
CA TYR A 563 9.00 -4.16 23.01
C TYR A 563 10.03 -4.88 22.09
N GLY A 564 10.17 -6.20 22.24
CA GLY A 564 11.12 -7.04 21.51
C GLY A 564 11.13 -8.48 22.05
N PRO A 565 12.03 -9.35 21.54
CA PRO A 565 13.04 -9.05 20.54
C PRO A 565 12.49 -9.06 19.10
N SER A 566 13.09 -8.24 18.24
CA SER A 566 12.85 -8.23 16.79
C SER A 566 14.18 -8.18 16.04
N ASP A 567 14.46 -9.16 15.17
CA ASP A 567 15.72 -9.21 14.43
C ASP A 567 15.77 -8.14 13.31
N GLY A 568 16.98 -7.77 12.86
CA GLY A 568 17.17 -6.91 11.68
C GLY A 568 17.00 -5.40 11.94
N GLY A 569 16.19 -4.72 11.13
CA GLY A 569 16.03 -3.26 11.13
C GLY A 569 17.20 -2.48 10.52
N SER A 570 17.02 -1.17 10.36
CA SER A 570 17.95 -0.28 9.64
C SER A 570 19.01 0.35 10.54
N ASP A 571 20.28 0.21 10.16
CA ASP A 571 21.38 0.93 10.82
C ASP A 571 21.50 2.40 10.36
N SER A 572 20.71 2.83 9.37
CA SER A 572 20.78 4.17 8.74
C SER A 572 19.52 5.01 8.97
N ASN A 573 18.99 4.98 10.20
CA ASN A 573 17.74 5.66 10.56
C ASN A 573 17.78 7.20 10.46
N ARG A 574 18.96 7.83 10.48
CA ARG A 574 19.14 9.31 10.43
C ARG A 574 18.33 10.04 11.51
N SER A 575 18.30 9.44 12.69
CA SER A 575 17.60 9.90 13.88
C SER A 575 18.54 10.68 14.81
N TRP A 576 17.97 11.47 15.74
CA TRP A 576 18.73 12.13 16.80
C TRP A 576 17.82 12.42 17.99
N ASP A 577 18.25 12.10 19.20
CA ASP A 577 17.52 12.29 20.47
C ASP A 577 17.23 13.76 20.87
N GLN A 578 17.64 14.74 20.05
CA GLN A 578 17.60 16.18 20.33
C GLN A 578 18.29 16.57 21.67
N GLY A 579 19.31 15.81 22.08
CA GLY A 579 19.99 15.94 23.38
C GLY A 579 19.20 15.41 24.58
N GLY A 580 18.18 14.58 24.34
CA GLY A 580 17.27 14.07 25.38
C GLY A 580 16.24 15.09 25.89
N VAL A 581 16.12 16.26 25.26
CA VAL A 581 15.25 17.35 25.73
C VAL A 581 13.85 17.20 25.15
N ALA A 582 12.93 16.61 25.91
CA ALA A 582 11.57 16.26 25.44
C ALA A 582 10.77 17.38 24.75
N ALA A 583 10.98 18.65 25.11
CA ALA A 583 10.35 19.79 24.43
C ALA A 583 10.91 20.01 23.01
N ASP A 584 12.22 19.83 22.81
CA ASP A 584 12.86 19.91 21.50
C ASP A 584 12.61 18.65 20.66
N GLN A 585 12.43 17.48 21.28
CA GLN A 585 11.93 16.27 20.60
C GLN A 585 10.53 16.50 19.99
N ARG A 586 9.60 17.10 20.75
CA ARG A 586 8.28 17.48 20.23
C ARG A 586 8.35 18.62 19.19
N LYS A 587 9.28 19.57 19.32
CA LYS A 587 9.56 20.58 18.28
C LYS A 587 10.05 19.92 16.98
N ALA A 588 10.94 18.93 17.06
CA ALA A 588 11.45 18.19 15.91
C ALA A 588 10.35 17.35 15.23
N ALA A 589 9.48 16.68 16.01
CA ALA A 589 8.28 16.02 15.48
C ALA A 589 7.33 17.00 14.78
N ARG A 590 7.07 18.18 15.37
CA ARG A 590 6.29 19.25 14.73
C ARG A 590 6.92 19.72 13.42
N ASN A 591 8.24 19.85 13.34
CA ASN A 591 8.95 20.24 12.12
C ASN A 591 8.84 19.18 11.02
N GLY A 592 9.03 17.89 11.35
CA GLY A 592 8.86 16.80 10.39
C GLY A 592 7.44 16.79 9.81
N PHE A 593 6.44 16.89 10.69
CA PHE A 593 5.03 16.96 10.29
C PHE A 593 4.66 18.25 9.53
N ALA A 594 5.30 19.38 9.87
CA ALA A 594 5.14 20.64 9.14
C ALA A 594 5.65 20.51 7.70
N SER A 595 6.88 20.04 7.53
CA SER A 595 7.47 19.82 6.20
C SER A 595 6.65 18.82 5.38
N LEU A 596 6.16 17.74 5.99
CA LEU A 596 5.28 16.77 5.35
C LEU A 596 4.00 17.41 4.80
N MET A 597 3.26 18.16 5.63
CA MET A 597 1.96 18.71 5.24
C MET A 597 2.05 19.96 4.36
N LEU A 598 3.14 20.74 4.43
CA LEU A 598 3.35 21.97 3.66
C LEU A 598 4.11 21.77 2.35
N SER A 599 4.56 20.55 2.04
CA SER A 599 5.17 20.22 0.75
C SER A 599 4.12 19.87 -0.31
N ALA A 600 4.44 20.13 -1.58
CA ALA A 600 3.74 19.50 -2.69
C ALA A 600 4.09 18.02 -2.79
N GLY A 601 3.17 17.22 -3.33
CA GLY A 601 3.17 15.76 -3.21
C GLY A 601 2.04 15.27 -2.33
N THR A 602 1.94 13.96 -2.15
CA THR A 602 0.90 13.27 -1.39
C THR A 602 1.48 12.84 -0.04
N PRO A 603 1.06 13.41 1.10
CA PRO A 603 1.64 13.06 2.40
C PRO A 603 1.05 11.75 2.94
N MET A 604 1.94 10.89 3.43
CA MET A 604 1.65 9.72 4.24
C MET A 604 2.19 9.92 5.67
N MET A 605 1.43 9.46 6.65
CA MET A 605 1.80 9.40 8.06
C MET A 605 1.44 8.03 8.64
N THR A 606 2.17 7.59 9.68
CA THR A 606 1.97 6.29 10.31
C THR A 606 1.00 6.39 11.48
N GLY A 607 0.22 5.34 11.71
CA GLY A 607 -0.75 5.24 12.78
C GLY A 607 -0.14 5.49 14.16
N GLY A 608 -0.69 6.49 14.85
CA GLY A 608 -0.25 6.93 16.17
C GLY A 608 0.84 7.99 16.18
N ASP A 609 1.38 8.40 15.02
CA ASP A 609 2.23 9.60 14.93
C ASP A 609 1.50 10.84 15.47
N GLU A 610 0.17 10.91 15.31
CA GLU A 610 -0.63 12.03 15.78
C GLU A 610 -0.71 12.18 17.29
N TYR A 611 -0.37 11.13 18.06
CA TYR A 611 -0.23 11.22 19.51
C TYR A 611 1.20 10.89 19.98
N LEU A 612 2.17 10.82 19.06
CA LEU A 612 3.56 10.45 19.32
C LEU A 612 3.71 9.01 19.89
N ARG A 613 3.17 8.01 19.18
CA ARG A 613 3.42 6.57 19.43
C ARG A 613 4.92 6.28 19.43
N SER A 614 5.41 5.52 20.41
CA SER A 614 6.83 5.22 20.63
C SER A 614 7.00 3.72 20.90
N LEU A 615 7.91 3.08 20.16
CA LEU A 615 8.31 1.68 20.28
C LEU A 615 9.61 1.51 21.07
N LYS A 616 10.03 2.57 21.80
CA LYS A 616 11.25 2.61 22.61
C LYS A 616 12.50 2.28 21.80
N CYS A 617 12.55 2.83 20.59
CA CYS A 617 13.62 2.60 19.63
C CYS A 617 13.69 1.17 19.08
N ASN A 618 12.63 0.36 19.11
CA ASN A 618 12.54 -0.76 18.17
C ASN A 618 12.20 -0.19 16.78
N ASP A 619 13.01 -0.51 15.78
CA ASP A 619 12.87 -0.02 14.40
C ASP A 619 12.47 -1.11 13.39
N ASN A 620 12.18 -2.33 13.87
CA ASN A 620 11.66 -3.42 13.04
C ASN A 620 10.61 -4.27 13.78
N PRO A 621 9.49 -3.69 14.26
CA PRO A 621 8.49 -4.36 15.10
C PRO A 621 7.60 -5.38 14.34
N TYR A 622 8.13 -6.08 13.33
CA TYR A 622 7.38 -6.94 12.41
C TYR A 622 6.75 -8.18 13.07
N ASN A 623 7.32 -8.61 14.19
CA ASN A 623 6.92 -9.76 15.01
C ASN A 623 6.34 -9.33 16.37
N LEU A 624 5.90 -8.07 16.52
CA LEU A 624 5.33 -7.56 17.76
C LEU A 624 3.80 -7.45 17.69
N ASP A 625 3.09 -8.58 17.85
CA ASP A 625 1.65 -8.58 18.11
C ASP A 625 1.39 -8.28 19.60
N SER A 626 1.79 -7.09 20.03
CA SER A 626 1.85 -6.70 21.44
C SER A 626 1.22 -5.34 21.72
N SER A 627 0.82 -5.13 22.99
CA SER A 627 0.26 -3.87 23.47
C SER A 627 1.23 -2.67 23.45
N ALA A 628 2.51 -2.90 23.13
CA ALA A 628 3.45 -1.82 22.81
C ALA A 628 3.32 -1.33 21.35
N ASN A 629 2.90 -2.21 20.44
CA ASN A 629 2.79 -1.91 19.00
C ASN A 629 1.37 -1.45 18.62
N TRP A 630 0.34 -2.05 19.21
CA TRP A 630 -1.06 -1.63 19.04
C TRP A 630 -1.27 -0.18 19.51
N LEU A 631 -2.18 0.56 18.87
CA LEU A 631 -2.41 1.98 19.15
C LEU A 631 -3.03 2.19 20.54
N SER A 632 -2.61 3.25 21.24
CA SER A 632 -3.17 3.66 22.53
C SER A 632 -4.26 4.71 22.36
N THR A 633 -5.29 4.66 23.20
CA THR A 633 -6.25 5.76 23.41
C THR A 633 -6.01 6.53 24.71
N ASP A 634 -5.07 6.09 25.55
CA ASP A 634 -4.63 6.81 26.75
C ASP A 634 -3.42 7.69 26.38
N TRP A 635 -3.56 9.01 26.57
CA TRP A 635 -2.67 10.05 26.05
C TRP A 635 -2.41 11.12 27.11
N THR A 636 -1.16 11.59 27.22
CA THR A 636 -0.85 12.75 28.07
C THR A 636 -1.40 14.06 27.52
N SER A 637 -1.29 15.13 28.31
CA SER A 637 -1.55 16.52 27.89
C SER A 637 -0.75 16.92 26.65
N GLU A 638 0.51 16.50 26.55
CA GLU A 638 1.42 16.84 25.45
C GLU A 638 1.06 16.06 24.19
N GLN A 639 0.70 14.78 24.33
CA GLN A 639 0.23 13.95 23.21
C GLN A 639 -1.11 14.44 22.66
N SER A 640 -2.05 14.80 23.53
CA SER A 640 -3.34 15.41 23.15
C SER A 640 -3.16 16.78 22.48
N THR A 641 -2.16 17.55 22.92
CA THR A 641 -1.76 18.81 22.28
C THR A 641 -1.16 18.57 20.90
N PHE A 642 -0.29 17.56 20.74
CA PHE A 642 0.27 17.19 19.44
C PHE A 642 -0.81 16.70 18.46
N ARG A 643 -1.81 15.93 18.93
CA ARG A 643 -2.97 15.55 18.11
C ARG A 643 -3.74 16.75 17.62
N THR A 644 -3.93 17.76 18.47
CA THR A 644 -4.60 19.01 18.09
C THR A 644 -3.80 19.78 17.03
N TYR A 645 -2.47 19.85 17.17
CA TYR A 645 -1.57 20.41 16.15
C TYR A 645 -1.69 19.66 14.80
N VAL A 646 -1.65 18.33 14.83
CA VAL A 646 -1.79 17.46 13.64
C VAL A 646 -3.14 17.65 12.95
N GLN A 647 -4.26 17.56 13.69
CA GLN A 647 -5.61 17.76 13.18
C GLN A 647 -5.76 19.12 12.48
N ARG A 648 -5.30 20.19 13.12
CA ARG A 648 -5.42 21.55 12.56
C ARG A 648 -4.52 21.76 11.34
N LEU A 649 -3.33 21.14 11.28
CA LEU A 649 -2.45 21.27 10.11
C LEU A 649 -2.94 20.42 8.92
N ILE A 650 -3.52 19.23 9.16
CA ILE A 650 -4.22 18.47 8.12
C ILE A 650 -5.41 19.27 7.57
N ALA A 651 -6.20 19.89 8.47
CA ALA A 651 -7.30 20.77 8.07
C ALA A 651 -6.82 21.97 7.26
N PHE A 652 -5.71 22.61 7.65
CA PHE A 652 -5.07 23.68 6.87
C PHE A 652 -4.66 23.17 5.48
N ARG A 653 -3.92 22.07 5.37
CA ARG A 653 -3.52 21.49 4.08
C ARG A 653 -4.71 21.24 3.17
N LYS A 654 -5.83 20.74 3.70
CA LYS A 654 -7.08 20.50 2.96
C LYS A 654 -7.81 21.80 2.56
N ALA A 655 -7.75 22.83 3.39
CA ALA A 655 -8.33 24.15 3.09
C ALA A 655 -7.55 24.96 2.04
N HIS A 656 -6.27 24.66 1.81
CA HIS A 656 -5.37 25.44 0.96
C HIS A 656 -4.90 24.66 -0.31
N PRO A 657 -5.62 24.77 -1.45
CA PRO A 657 -5.22 24.18 -2.73
C PRO A 657 -3.82 24.55 -3.21
N ALA A 658 -3.27 25.70 -2.78
CA ALA A 658 -1.92 26.13 -3.11
C ALA A 658 -0.82 25.18 -2.60
N LEU A 659 -1.12 24.26 -1.67
CA LEU A 659 -0.21 23.20 -1.22
C LEU A 659 -0.38 21.87 -1.97
N ARG A 660 -1.38 21.78 -2.86
CA ARG A 660 -1.85 20.54 -3.50
C ARG A 660 -1.96 20.68 -5.03
N PRO A 661 -0.91 21.17 -5.73
CA PRO A 661 -1.00 21.51 -7.13
C PRO A 661 -1.10 20.25 -8.01
N ALA A 662 -1.87 20.34 -9.10
CA ALA A 662 -2.04 19.23 -10.06
C ALA A 662 -0.87 19.09 -11.05
N ALA A 663 0.07 20.06 -11.06
CA ALA A 663 1.28 20.10 -11.88
C ALA A 663 2.39 20.81 -11.07
N PHE A 664 3.64 20.75 -11.52
CA PHE A 664 4.75 21.45 -10.86
C PHE A 664 4.56 22.97 -10.89
N TYR A 665 4.90 23.65 -9.79
CA TYR A 665 4.85 25.10 -9.71
C TYR A 665 5.77 25.75 -10.75
N THR A 666 5.34 26.87 -11.31
CA THR A 666 6.18 27.72 -12.17
C THR A 666 6.67 28.96 -11.42
N ALA A 667 7.78 29.55 -11.88
CA ALA A 667 8.22 30.88 -11.45
C ALA A 667 7.48 32.03 -12.18
N SER A 668 6.46 31.71 -12.99
CA SER A 668 5.70 32.65 -13.79
C SER A 668 4.48 33.16 -13.05
N ASP A 669 4.19 34.45 -13.23
CA ASP A 669 2.90 35.07 -12.92
C ASP A 669 1.95 34.81 -14.10
N THR A 670 0.82 34.14 -13.87
CA THR A 670 -0.18 33.83 -14.91
C THR A 670 -1.49 34.61 -14.77
N ASN A 671 -1.65 35.41 -13.70
CA ASN A 671 -2.83 36.25 -13.46
C ASN A 671 -2.58 37.77 -13.55
N GLY A 672 -1.33 38.21 -13.49
CA GLY A 672 -0.89 39.60 -13.64
C GLY A 672 -0.77 40.40 -12.33
N ASN A 673 -0.74 39.76 -11.16
CA ASN A 673 -0.66 40.46 -9.87
C ASN A 673 0.77 40.84 -9.41
N GLY A 674 1.80 40.39 -10.13
CA GLY A 674 3.22 40.61 -9.80
C GLY A 674 3.87 39.52 -8.95
N MET A 675 3.25 38.35 -8.81
CA MET A 675 3.79 37.19 -8.10
C MET A 675 3.79 35.94 -8.99
N GLY A 676 4.92 35.24 -9.06
CA GLY A 676 4.94 33.91 -9.67
C GLY A 676 4.32 32.86 -8.73
N GLN A 677 3.78 31.78 -9.30
CA GLN A 677 3.08 30.72 -8.55
C GLN A 677 3.88 30.23 -7.34
N LEU A 678 5.19 30.01 -7.48
CA LEU A 678 6.11 29.83 -6.35
C LEU A 678 7.36 30.71 -6.53
N GLN A 679 7.79 31.36 -5.43
CA GLN A 679 9.04 32.10 -5.35
C GLN A 679 9.83 31.72 -4.08
N TRP A 680 11.14 31.47 -4.24
CA TRP A 680 12.07 31.18 -3.16
C TRP A 680 12.74 32.44 -2.59
N PHE A 681 13.12 32.41 -1.32
CA PHE A 681 13.76 33.50 -0.58
C PHE A 681 14.85 32.98 0.37
N THR A 682 15.95 33.72 0.46
CA THR A 682 16.89 33.65 1.59
C THR A 682 16.27 34.33 2.83
N PRO A 683 16.83 34.16 4.04
CA PRO A 683 16.38 34.90 5.23
C PRO A 683 16.38 36.42 5.06
N THR A 684 17.25 36.98 4.21
CA THR A 684 17.29 38.42 3.90
C THR A 684 16.12 38.91 3.02
N GLY A 685 15.16 38.05 2.67
CA GLY A 685 13.99 38.41 1.86
C GLY A 685 14.27 38.55 0.36
N THR A 686 15.42 38.06 -0.10
CA THR A 686 15.92 38.14 -1.48
C THR A 686 15.87 36.78 -2.17
N THR A 687 15.66 36.74 -3.49
CA THR A 687 15.74 35.49 -4.27
C THR A 687 17.13 34.85 -4.14
N PRO A 688 17.26 33.55 -3.80
CA PRO A 688 18.56 32.88 -3.69
C PRO A 688 19.26 32.74 -5.05
N ASP A 689 20.58 32.91 -5.06
CA ASP A 689 21.44 32.72 -6.23
C ASP A 689 21.97 31.28 -6.33
N SER A 690 22.70 30.96 -7.41
CA SER A 690 23.31 29.65 -7.61
C SER A 690 24.28 29.25 -6.49
N THR A 691 24.94 30.22 -5.86
CA THR A 691 25.86 29.99 -4.74
C THR A 691 25.07 29.46 -3.55
N TYR A 692 24.02 30.18 -3.15
CA TYR A 692 23.12 29.83 -2.04
C TYR A 692 22.48 28.45 -2.24
N TRP A 693 22.06 28.13 -3.47
CA TRP A 693 21.47 26.82 -3.79
C TRP A 693 22.43 25.65 -3.63
N SER A 694 23.73 25.86 -3.90
CA SER A 694 24.76 24.82 -3.89
C SER A 694 25.49 24.68 -2.55
N ASP A 695 25.51 25.72 -1.73
CA ASP A 695 26.29 25.78 -0.50
C ASP A 695 25.57 25.13 0.68
N ALA A 696 26.07 23.96 1.10
CA ALA A 696 25.56 23.18 2.21
C ALA A 696 25.71 23.84 3.60
N ASN A 697 26.39 24.99 3.71
CA ASN A 697 26.43 25.79 4.95
C ASN A 697 25.18 26.69 5.11
N ASN A 698 24.33 26.80 4.07
CA ASN A 698 23.06 27.51 4.17
C ASN A 698 21.97 26.55 4.66
N HIS A 699 21.59 26.71 5.93
CA HIS A 699 20.62 25.82 6.60
C HIS A 699 19.21 26.41 6.77
N ALA A 700 18.98 27.62 6.24
CA ALA A 700 17.71 28.32 6.31
C ALA A 700 17.17 28.60 4.89
N LEU A 701 15.87 28.49 4.70
CA LEU A 701 15.22 28.68 3.40
C LEU A 701 13.77 29.12 3.60
N ALA A 702 13.26 29.97 2.71
CA ALA A 702 11.84 30.33 2.71
C ALA A 702 11.25 30.29 1.29
N TRP A 703 9.93 30.14 1.21
CA TRP A 703 9.18 30.25 -0.04
C TRP A 703 7.84 30.94 0.16
N ARG A 704 7.36 31.58 -0.91
CA ARG A 704 5.99 32.07 -1.05
C ARG A 704 5.30 31.30 -2.18
N VAL A 705 4.07 30.86 -1.95
CA VAL A 705 3.17 30.40 -3.01
C VAL A 705 2.09 31.46 -3.22
N ASP A 706 1.81 31.87 -4.46
CA ASP A 706 0.66 32.72 -4.75
C ASP A 706 -0.62 31.87 -4.70
N GLY A 707 -1.47 32.14 -3.71
CA GLY A 707 -2.73 31.42 -3.53
C GLY A 707 -3.75 31.72 -4.64
N THR A 708 -3.68 32.91 -5.24
CA THR A 708 -4.67 33.33 -6.25
C THR A 708 -4.54 32.54 -7.56
N GLU A 709 -3.35 31.98 -7.86
CA GLU A 709 -3.10 31.06 -8.97
C GLU A 709 -3.77 29.69 -8.79
N PHE A 710 -4.11 29.31 -7.55
CA PHE A 710 -4.67 27.99 -7.20
C PHE A 710 -6.12 28.05 -6.68
N SER A 711 -6.78 29.21 -6.81
CA SER A 711 -8.11 29.48 -6.20
C SER A 711 -8.13 29.26 -4.68
N ASP A 712 -7.02 29.59 -4.03
CA ASP A 712 -6.82 29.43 -2.59
C ASP A 712 -7.52 30.54 -1.79
N PRO A 713 -8.07 30.26 -0.58
CA PRO A 713 -8.69 31.28 0.26
C PRO A 713 -7.70 32.28 0.88
N ALA A 714 -6.39 31.95 0.94
CA ALA A 714 -5.35 32.90 1.32
C ALA A 714 -4.82 33.66 0.10
N GLY A 715 -4.51 34.93 0.30
CA GLY A 715 -3.99 35.78 -0.78
C GLY A 715 -2.59 35.40 -1.28
N ALA A 716 -1.86 34.62 -0.47
CA ALA A 716 -0.56 33.97 -0.67
C ALA A 716 -0.25 33.17 0.59
N LEU A 717 0.57 32.13 0.49
CA LEU A 717 1.15 31.40 1.62
C LEU A 717 2.65 31.71 1.69
N TYR A 718 3.23 31.80 2.88
CA TYR A 718 4.67 31.88 3.07
C TYR A 718 5.13 30.88 4.14
N VAL A 719 6.19 30.13 3.84
CA VAL A 719 6.82 29.19 4.77
C VAL A 719 8.27 29.59 4.96
N GLY A 720 8.71 29.67 6.20
CA GLY A 720 10.12 29.81 6.57
C GLY A 720 10.60 28.56 7.30
N TYR A 721 11.63 27.91 6.78
CA TYR A 721 12.29 26.76 7.40
C TYR A 721 13.66 27.19 7.94
N ASN A 722 13.85 27.06 9.25
CA ASN A 722 15.14 27.23 9.89
C ASN A 722 15.69 25.87 10.34
N GLY A 723 16.53 25.25 9.50
CA GLY A 723 17.31 24.06 9.85
C GLY A 723 18.56 24.35 10.69
N TRP A 724 18.90 25.63 10.92
CA TRP A 724 20.06 26.01 11.72
C TRP A 724 19.88 25.73 13.22
N SER A 725 20.98 25.50 13.92
CA SER A 725 21.05 25.32 15.37
C SER A 725 20.94 26.61 16.19
N GLY A 726 20.88 27.78 15.53
CA GLY A 726 20.62 29.08 16.13
C GLY A 726 19.40 29.77 15.51
N ASP A 727 18.91 30.82 16.18
CA ASP A 727 17.80 31.64 15.69
C ASP A 727 18.18 32.40 14.40
N VAL A 728 17.22 32.60 13.50
CA VAL A 728 17.40 33.27 12.22
C VAL A 728 16.32 34.32 12.00
N ASP A 729 16.73 35.53 11.62
CA ASP A 729 15.84 36.63 11.26
C ASP A 729 15.43 36.53 9.79
N PHE A 730 14.14 36.34 9.54
CA PHE A 730 13.53 36.31 8.21
C PHE A 730 12.85 37.64 7.89
N THR A 731 13.35 38.35 6.88
CA THR A 731 12.71 39.53 6.28
C THR A 731 11.59 39.08 5.34
N LEU A 732 10.35 39.39 5.68
CA LEU A 732 9.18 38.92 4.95
C LEU A 732 9.03 39.60 3.58
N PRO A 733 8.78 38.84 2.49
CA PRO A 733 8.57 39.38 1.16
C PRO A 733 7.18 40.02 1.02
N SER A 734 6.86 40.53 -0.17
CA SER A 734 5.53 41.08 -0.43
C SER A 734 4.43 40.01 -0.32
N PRO A 735 3.37 40.24 0.49
CA PRO A 735 2.16 39.39 0.54
C PRO A 735 1.20 39.61 -0.65
N GLY A 736 1.57 40.49 -1.59
CA GLY A 736 0.68 41.00 -2.65
C GLY A 736 0.08 42.36 -2.32
N ALA A 737 -0.49 43.03 -3.32
CA ALA A 737 -0.96 44.40 -3.17
C ALA A 737 -2.10 44.53 -2.12
N GLY A 738 -1.91 45.42 -1.14
CA GLY A 738 -2.90 45.73 -0.10
C GLY A 738 -3.00 44.74 1.06
N LYS A 739 -2.24 43.64 1.03
CA LYS A 739 -2.31 42.54 2.00
C LYS A 739 -1.26 42.66 3.11
N ASN A 740 -1.41 41.92 4.20
CA ASN A 740 -0.41 41.72 5.27
C ASN A 740 -0.25 40.24 5.62
N TRP A 741 0.88 39.87 6.22
CA TRP A 741 1.14 38.52 6.74
C TRP A 741 0.51 38.29 8.11
N TYR A 742 -0.15 37.15 8.26
CA TYR A 742 -0.71 36.63 9.50
C TYR A 742 -0.14 35.23 9.76
N ARG A 743 0.33 34.96 10.99
CA ARG A 743 0.91 33.68 11.38
C ARG A 743 -0.17 32.65 11.70
N VAL A 744 -0.08 31.52 11.01
CA VAL A 744 -0.89 30.32 11.25
C VAL A 744 -0.24 29.44 12.31
N THR A 745 1.05 29.13 12.18
CA THR A 745 1.81 28.35 13.17
C THR A 745 3.29 28.72 13.16
N ASP A 746 3.94 28.48 14.30
CA ASP A 746 5.39 28.43 14.47
C ASP A 746 5.67 27.18 15.32
N THR A 747 6.54 26.27 14.88
CA THR A 747 6.78 25.00 15.58
C THR A 747 7.59 25.14 16.87
N SER A 748 8.23 26.30 17.07
CA SER A 748 9.10 26.64 18.20
C SER A 748 8.50 26.30 19.57
N SER A 749 9.35 25.92 20.52
CA SER A 749 8.92 25.48 21.86
C SER A 749 8.16 26.55 22.67
N TRP A 750 8.33 27.84 22.37
CA TRP A 750 7.53 28.92 22.99
C TRP A 750 6.06 28.90 22.55
N ALA A 751 5.75 28.29 21.40
CA ALA A 751 4.42 28.23 20.79
C ALA A 751 3.69 26.90 21.08
N GLU A 752 4.30 25.98 21.83
CA GLU A 752 3.71 24.67 22.14
C GLU A 752 2.42 24.82 22.96
N GLY A 753 1.28 24.41 22.38
CA GLY A 753 -0.03 24.53 23.01
C GLY A 753 -1.19 24.15 22.07
N PRO A 754 -2.42 24.04 22.59
CA PRO A 754 -3.59 23.58 21.82
C PRO A 754 -3.96 24.50 20.65
N ASP A 755 -3.53 25.76 20.69
CA ASP A 755 -3.77 26.76 19.65
C ASP A 755 -2.51 27.11 18.81
N GLN A 756 -1.47 26.25 18.86
CA GLN A 756 -0.23 26.46 18.10
C GLN A 756 -0.46 26.60 16.60
N VAL A 757 -1.41 25.84 16.05
CA VAL A 757 -1.99 26.09 14.72
C VAL A 757 -3.28 26.90 14.91
N ALA A 758 -3.28 28.13 14.43
CA ALA A 758 -4.44 29.01 14.46
C ALA A 758 -5.59 28.44 13.60
N GLN A 759 -6.82 28.59 14.09
CA GLN A 759 -8.03 28.37 13.28
C GLN A 759 -8.20 29.52 12.28
N SER A 760 -8.95 29.28 11.21
CA SER A 760 -9.23 30.30 10.18
C SER A 760 -9.96 31.50 10.80
N GLY A 761 -9.35 32.69 10.72
CA GLY A 761 -9.82 33.92 11.37
C GLY A 761 -9.13 34.26 12.70
N SER A 762 -8.33 33.37 13.27
CA SER A 762 -7.60 33.54 14.54
C SER A 762 -6.07 33.69 14.37
N GLU A 763 -5.60 33.88 13.14
CA GLU A 763 -4.18 33.97 12.78
C GLU A 763 -3.57 35.29 13.29
N SER A 764 -2.36 35.24 13.85
CA SER A 764 -1.76 36.43 14.50
C SER A 764 -1.21 37.41 13.47
N TYR A 765 -1.66 38.68 13.44
CA TYR A 765 -1.06 39.71 12.58
C TYR A 765 0.45 39.85 12.85
N ILE A 766 1.26 39.82 11.78
CA ILE A 766 2.72 40.00 11.84
C ILE A 766 3.11 41.33 11.20
N GLY A 767 2.72 41.58 9.94
CA GLY A 767 3.05 42.81 9.22
C GLY A 767 3.15 42.65 7.70
N GLY A 768 3.48 43.75 7.01
CA GLY A 768 3.67 43.77 5.55
C GLY A 768 5.10 43.44 5.10
N THR A 769 5.39 43.75 3.84
CA THR A 769 6.73 43.65 3.22
C THR A 769 7.82 44.28 4.09
N GLY A 770 8.94 43.58 4.28
CA GLY A 770 10.09 44.08 5.05
C GLY A 770 9.96 43.96 6.57
N THR A 771 8.84 43.43 7.08
CA THR A 771 8.74 43.02 8.49
C THR A 771 9.74 41.91 8.76
N VAL A 772 10.45 41.95 9.89
CA VAL A 772 11.40 40.91 10.29
C VAL A 772 10.75 40.00 11.34
N TYR A 773 10.78 38.69 11.10
CA TYR A 773 10.34 37.66 12.05
C TYR A 773 11.54 36.82 12.49
N ARG A 774 11.79 36.72 13.80
CA ARG A 774 12.82 35.83 14.35
C ARG A 774 12.25 34.42 14.51
N LEU A 775 12.71 33.49 13.67
CA LEU A 775 12.38 32.09 13.77
C LEU A 775 13.46 31.39 14.61
N HIS A 776 13.06 30.65 15.64
CA HIS A 776 14.02 30.03 16.56
C HIS A 776 14.84 28.91 15.91
N ALA A 777 15.94 28.52 16.56
CA ALA A 777 16.73 27.35 16.22
C ALA A 777 15.86 26.09 15.99
N ARG A 778 16.06 25.45 14.83
CA ARG A 778 15.35 24.23 14.38
C ARG A 778 13.83 24.40 14.46
N ALA A 779 13.27 25.28 13.63
CA ALA A 779 11.85 25.60 13.63
C ALA A 779 11.29 25.90 12.21
N THR A 780 9.96 25.87 12.08
CA THR A 780 9.22 26.11 10.84
C THR A 780 8.10 27.11 11.11
N LEU A 781 8.02 28.16 10.30
CA LEU A 781 7.01 29.22 10.34
C LEU A 781 6.05 29.08 9.16
N LEU A 782 4.75 29.24 9.41
CA LEU A 782 3.71 29.31 8.38
C LEU A 782 2.91 30.61 8.52
N LEU A 783 2.88 31.41 7.45
CA LEU A 783 2.12 32.64 7.33
C LEU A 783 1.15 32.56 6.14
N ILE A 784 0.04 33.30 6.23
CA ILE A 784 -0.87 33.56 5.12
C ILE A 784 -1.07 35.06 4.92
N ALA A 785 -1.29 35.47 3.67
CA ALA A 785 -1.60 36.85 3.32
C ALA A 785 -3.11 37.11 3.34
N LYS A 786 -3.52 38.20 3.99
CA LYS A 786 -4.91 38.72 4.00
C LYS A 786 -4.92 40.21 3.69
#